data_AF-A0A812B100-F1
#
_entry.id   AF-A0A812B100-F1
#
_cell.length_a   1.000
_cell.length_b   1.000
_cell.length_c   1.000
_cell.angle_alpha   90.00
_cell.angle_beta   90.00
_cell.angle_gamma   90.00
#
_symmetry.space_group_name_H-M   'P 1'
#
loop_
_entity.id
_entity.type
_entity.pdbx_description
1 polymer ?
#
loop_
_entity_poly.entity_id
_entity_poly.type
_entity_poly.pdbx_seq_one_letter_code
_entity_poly.pdbx_strand_id
1 'polypeptide(L)'
;MSISAAQKIDKEIQWIQNNISMRVCTTFVPKDDRICHCGYEEAYHTEVQSGKWDEQQHTKTEPTNAFGKIEFQGFGQKFGRYVRVDYKTDMDLIIDLIKNQWKLHLPNLLISVTGGAKNFQMKPQLKEVFRRGLVKVARSTGAWVTSAGLNAGVMKHVGEAIRDYGFTLSGRDKVVAIGIAPWGCVQNKDNLIDKNGMWPAQYDIKETSQEEVSPLDPNHSHFILVDNGTQYIFGTEIEFRANLERRIANEKISEAADLTIPAVVVMVEGGPGTLKTVYNSVLHNIPIIIVKGSGRAADIMAYAYQNAIKSDEDEFNKEGIISDQLKEDLKEKIIKEFGEKEVEKLFNFVRDSLKNLNLITVFEMGSKDSARDIDMSVLKALLKARENKLENLRLILEWNRIDVAKSEIFTDETQWPTGMLDNLMFSALLLDRVDFVKLFLEYGVGLKTFLTKDCLEKLYQETKMTPLQESLFNNGNKDNDNTIDIKKVEDVINDLMGAQYFQYSYYHKNNEPKEKYSFPAKELFLWAVLMNRREMAFLFWKEGMEGLPAALVANRLLKAMKKISRDYDQINKLQGHADLFEERAIGVLTECYASDEKMALQLLVQQRDNWGQTSCILIAVNADNKRFISQTACQSLLSNIWMGKMNNSNSNWKLIASILFPLFILLLITFDKKNSEKDQGCESGKKKGSKNEAENLSRKQKILAFYTAPVITFITNVGFYVIFLITFSYVLLVEFQNTTSNMEYLLYIWVFAILTEELRQIYFRSYVKAVDHQVHAEILAKYSSSIRIKIANYFTDIWNIVDIINILLFLIGITTRYFEQLDNARVVLCVNLILFYFRVLHIFSVHKELGPKLVMIKKMVQDLIYFVAILFVFMVAYGIASQAILYPSTPFSIELLKGVLKKPYFQMYGELFLSEIEGEECNESSAPVTFDNGNMLLRKCPTEIGIKIVPVMMGVYILLTNILLLNLLIAMFSNTFQKVQDNTDLHWHFQRFGLISEYDTRPPLPPPFILLSHIYLLFCVIIRKFKAQENKDMAFKKNLSQIEKQLMHWEDEMADCYVRKKEKFENNSMEGKVSITSDRTEQMMMKIEELQHQQQHFSTAPNLPVTQLAVPTAEVQSLLLEIRQIRPKLESQLQITERLREVENQIKELKEMLIVSQSSTQEK
;
A
#
# COMPACT_ATOMS: atom_id res chain seq x y z
N MET A 1 -0.06 31.76 -6.58
CA MET A 1 0.86 32.85 -6.15
C MET A 1 0.96 32.80 -4.64
N SER A 2 2.07 32.27 -4.11
CA SER A 2 2.31 32.16 -2.67
C SER A 2 2.74 33.52 -2.11
N ILE A 3 1.87 34.11 -1.29
CA ILE A 3 2.20 35.30 -0.47
C ILE A 3 3.44 34.98 0.37
N SER A 4 4.45 35.86 0.36
CA SER A 4 5.69 35.69 1.12
C SER A 4 5.41 35.57 2.62
N ALA A 5 6.27 34.87 3.38
CA ALA A 5 6.07 34.65 4.81
C ALA A 5 5.98 35.98 5.60
N ALA A 6 6.75 36.99 5.21
CA ALA A 6 6.71 38.34 5.81
C ALA A 6 5.35 39.02 5.63
N GLN A 7 4.79 39.01 4.42
CA GLN A 7 3.47 39.60 4.14
C GLN A 7 2.32 38.92 4.90
N LYS A 8 2.47 37.65 5.31
CA LYS A 8 1.48 36.97 6.16
C LYS A 8 1.55 37.47 7.60
N ILE A 9 2.76 37.70 8.11
CA ILE A 9 3.00 38.21 9.46
C ILE A 9 2.48 39.65 9.56
N ASP A 10 2.75 40.49 8.56
CA ASP A 10 2.27 41.88 8.55
C ASP A 10 0.73 41.97 8.61
N LYS A 11 0.04 41.06 7.90
CA LYS A 11 -1.43 40.96 7.95
C LYS A 11 -1.93 40.48 9.31
N GLU A 12 -1.23 39.54 9.94
CA GLU A 12 -1.56 39.05 11.29
C GLU A 12 -1.40 40.17 12.33
N ILE A 13 -0.29 40.93 12.28
CA ILE A 13 -0.04 42.09 13.15
C ILE A 13 -1.16 43.13 13.04
N GLN A 14 -1.48 43.54 11.81
CA GLN A 14 -2.54 44.52 11.56
C GLN A 14 -3.90 44.03 12.06
N TRP A 15 -4.20 42.74 11.90
CA TRP A 15 -5.46 42.17 12.38
C TRP A 15 -5.53 42.14 13.90
N ILE A 16 -4.46 41.74 14.59
CA ILE A 16 -4.43 41.67 16.07
C ILE A 16 -4.58 43.06 16.68
N GLN A 17 -3.84 44.06 16.20
CA GLN A 17 -3.90 45.43 16.72
C GLN A 17 -5.29 46.08 16.57
N ASN A 18 -6.02 45.73 15.50
CA ASN A 18 -7.34 46.31 15.23
C ASN A 18 -8.47 45.64 16.02
N ASN A 19 -8.34 44.36 16.37
CA ASN A 19 -9.45 43.56 16.91
C ASN A 19 -9.27 43.15 18.38
N ILE A 20 -8.04 43.08 18.89
CA ILE A 20 -7.77 42.58 20.25
C ILE A 20 -7.32 43.72 21.14
N SER A 21 -8.01 43.88 22.27
CA SER A 21 -7.72 44.84 23.34
C SER A 21 -7.11 44.17 24.59
N MET A 22 -6.46 44.98 25.41
CA MET A 22 -5.99 44.68 26.77
C MET A 22 -6.63 45.66 27.77
N ARG A 23 -6.49 45.41 29.07
CA ARG A 23 -6.95 46.34 30.12
C ARG A 23 -5.81 46.90 30.95
N VAL A 24 -5.98 48.15 31.35
CA VAL A 24 -5.05 48.84 32.26
C VAL A 24 -5.85 49.53 33.35
N CYS A 25 -5.36 49.45 34.60
CA CYS A 25 -5.95 50.17 35.72
C CYS A 25 -5.54 51.63 35.65
N THR A 26 -6.49 52.55 35.51
CA THR A 26 -6.24 53.99 35.40
C THR A 26 -6.39 54.72 36.72
N THR A 27 -7.18 54.17 37.64
CA THR A 27 -7.52 54.81 38.91
C THR A 27 -6.86 54.10 40.09
N PHE A 28 -6.05 54.82 40.85
CA PHE A 28 -5.41 54.37 42.08
C PHE A 28 -6.45 54.36 43.21
N VAL A 29 -6.73 53.16 43.72
CA VAL A 29 -7.56 52.93 44.90
C VAL A 29 -6.66 52.28 45.96
N PRO A 30 -6.27 52.99 47.03
CA PRO A 30 -5.26 52.50 47.97
C PRO A 30 -5.73 51.25 48.73
N LYS A 31 -4.92 50.20 48.68
CA LYS A 31 -5.03 49.00 49.55
C LYS A 31 -4.09 49.13 50.76
N ASP A 32 -2.87 49.62 50.48
CA ASP A 32 -1.84 50.06 51.43
C ASP A 32 -1.29 51.43 50.95
N ASP A 33 -0.49 52.14 51.75
CA ASP A 33 -0.01 53.52 51.49
C ASP A 33 0.68 53.73 50.12
N ARG A 34 1.15 52.67 49.44
CA ARG A 34 1.84 52.73 48.14
C ARG A 34 1.30 51.79 47.07
N ILE A 35 0.36 50.91 47.41
CA ILE A 35 -0.10 49.83 46.55
C ILE A 35 -1.59 49.97 46.34
N CYS A 36 -2.01 50.01 45.07
CA CYS A 36 -3.40 50.01 44.69
C CYS A 36 -4.03 48.64 44.96
N HIS A 37 -5.35 48.58 45.10
CA HIS A 37 -6.10 47.32 45.08
C HIS A 37 -5.87 46.48 43.82
N CYS A 38 -5.48 47.09 42.70
CA CYS A 38 -5.09 46.37 41.49
C CYS A 38 -3.68 45.75 41.56
N GLY A 39 -2.88 46.05 42.59
CA GLY A 39 -1.53 45.53 42.80
C GLY A 39 -0.40 46.36 42.19
N TYR A 40 -0.71 47.39 41.39
CA TYR A 40 0.28 48.34 40.85
C TYR A 40 0.53 49.51 41.81
N GLU A 41 1.73 50.09 41.72
CA GLU A 41 2.11 51.29 42.47
C GLU A 41 1.35 52.54 41.97
N GLU A 42 1.29 53.58 42.81
CA GLU A 42 0.61 54.85 42.47
C GLU A 42 1.10 55.46 41.15
N ALA A 43 2.39 55.32 40.84
CA ALA A 43 3.01 55.84 39.61
C ALA A 43 2.40 55.28 38.29
N TYR A 44 1.70 54.15 38.35
CA TYR A 44 1.08 53.52 37.18
C TYR A 44 -0.35 54.02 36.89
N HIS A 45 -0.89 54.91 37.73
CA HIS A 45 -2.27 55.38 37.64
C HIS A 45 -2.32 56.86 37.27
N THR A 46 -3.38 57.27 36.55
CA THR A 46 -3.60 58.66 36.14
C THR A 46 -4.50 59.42 37.12
N GLU A 47 -5.37 58.72 37.85
CA GLU A 47 -6.36 59.30 38.75
C GLU A 47 -6.29 58.64 40.13
N VAL A 48 -6.63 59.36 41.22
CA VAL A 48 -6.66 58.82 42.59
C VAL A 48 -8.07 58.91 43.14
N GLN A 49 -8.63 57.80 43.63
CA GLN A 49 -9.96 57.74 44.24
C GLN A 49 -9.96 56.87 45.51
N SER A 50 -10.77 57.25 46.50
CA SER A 50 -10.96 56.49 47.74
C SER A 50 -12.25 55.67 47.69
N GLY A 51 -12.18 54.34 47.87
CA GLY A 51 -13.37 53.48 47.85
C GLY A 51 -13.05 51.99 47.68
N LYS A 52 -14.07 51.18 47.36
CA LYS A 52 -13.88 49.76 47.00
C LYS A 52 -13.53 49.68 45.52
N TRP A 53 -12.40 49.05 45.22
CA TRP A 53 -11.95 48.87 43.84
C TRP A 53 -12.92 47.94 43.06
N ASP A 54 -13.26 48.38 41.86
CA ASP A 54 -14.15 47.70 40.91
C ASP A 54 -13.53 47.70 39.51
N GLU A 55 -13.51 46.54 38.87
CA GLU A 55 -12.89 46.31 37.56
C GLU A 55 -13.55 47.16 36.47
N GLN A 56 -14.86 47.41 36.56
CA GLN A 56 -15.59 48.08 35.48
C GLN A 56 -15.42 49.59 35.47
N GLN A 57 -15.21 50.18 36.64
CA GLN A 57 -15.13 51.64 36.82
C GLN A 57 -13.68 52.16 36.79
N HIS A 58 -12.73 51.37 37.28
CA HIS A 58 -11.35 51.81 37.51
C HIS A 58 -10.35 51.31 36.45
N THR A 59 -10.80 50.56 35.44
CA THR A 59 -9.96 50.07 34.33
C THR A 59 -10.45 50.57 32.98
N LYS A 60 -9.51 50.75 32.05
CA LYS A 60 -9.77 51.16 30.66
C LYS A 60 -9.22 50.13 29.68
N THR A 61 -9.89 49.96 28.54
CA THR A 61 -9.43 49.12 27.43
C THR A 61 -8.53 49.88 26.46
N GLU A 62 -7.43 49.24 26.06
CA GLU A 62 -6.43 49.76 25.12
C GLU A 62 -6.08 48.68 24.07
N PRO A 63 -5.54 49.03 22.89
CA PRO A 63 -5.05 48.03 21.93
C PRO A 63 -3.91 47.21 22.55
N THR A 64 -3.86 45.92 22.21
CA THR A 64 -2.86 45.01 22.77
C THR A 64 -1.43 45.40 22.42
N ASN A 65 -0.53 45.26 23.39
CA ASN A 65 0.90 45.55 23.26
C ASN A 65 1.79 44.31 23.47
N ALA A 66 1.20 43.12 23.54
CA ALA A 66 1.92 41.89 23.84
C ALA A 66 1.32 40.74 23.03
N PHE A 67 1.93 40.44 21.89
CA PHE A 67 1.56 39.34 21.01
C PHE A 67 2.76 38.93 20.13
N GLY A 68 2.75 37.68 19.68
CA GLY A 68 3.78 37.17 18.76
C GLY A 68 4.17 35.73 19.05
N LYS A 69 5.47 35.45 18.98
CA LYS A 69 6.05 34.11 19.12
C LYS A 69 7.12 34.10 20.23
N ILE A 70 7.01 33.22 21.21
CA ILE A 70 7.96 33.06 22.32
C ILE A 70 8.99 31.99 21.98
N GLU A 71 10.26 32.26 22.26
CA GLU A 71 11.34 31.27 22.32
C GLU A 71 11.85 31.13 23.76
N PHE A 72 11.77 29.91 24.30
CA PHE A 72 12.19 29.61 25.67
C PHE A 72 13.68 29.25 25.70
N GLN A 73 14.48 30.03 26.41
CA GLN A 73 15.92 29.79 26.50
C GLN A 73 16.24 28.51 27.28
N GLY A 74 17.11 27.66 26.73
CA GLY A 74 17.59 26.43 27.40
C GLY A 74 16.67 25.20 27.29
N PHE A 75 15.51 25.28 26.64
CA PHE A 75 14.54 24.17 26.50
C PHE A 75 14.45 23.60 25.06
N GLY A 76 15.48 23.83 24.23
CA GLY A 76 15.54 23.50 22.81
C GLY A 76 14.85 24.54 21.90
N GLN A 77 14.86 24.35 20.57
CA GLN A 77 14.13 25.22 19.61
C GLN A 77 12.61 24.96 19.67
N LYS A 78 11.99 25.21 20.84
CA LYS A 78 10.54 25.15 21.02
C LYS A 78 9.99 26.57 20.99
N PHE A 79 9.01 26.77 20.11
CA PHE A 79 8.33 28.03 19.97
C PHE A 79 6.86 27.92 20.40
N GLY A 80 6.41 28.91 21.17
CA GLY A 80 4.99 29.11 21.49
C GLY A 80 4.45 30.36 20.78
N ARG A 81 3.17 30.41 20.43
CA ARG A 81 2.51 31.67 20.06
C ARG A 81 1.81 32.25 21.27
N TYR A 82 1.76 33.58 21.40
CA TYR A 82 1.08 34.22 22.52
C TYR A 82 0.32 35.47 22.11
N VAL A 83 -0.74 35.77 22.85
CA VAL A 83 -1.51 37.01 22.74
C VAL A 83 -2.03 37.41 24.12
N ARG A 84 -1.93 38.69 24.48
CA ARG A 84 -2.58 39.29 25.64
C ARG A 84 -4.00 39.73 25.24
N VAL A 85 -5.01 39.43 26.05
CA VAL A 85 -6.43 39.71 25.74
C VAL A 85 -7.17 40.26 26.97
N ASP A 86 -8.14 41.13 26.75
CA ASP A 86 -9.11 41.55 27.77
C ASP A 86 -9.96 40.34 28.20
N TYR A 87 -10.18 40.17 29.50
CA TYR A 87 -11.07 39.16 30.06
C TYR A 87 -12.52 39.21 29.54
N LYS A 88 -12.97 40.35 29.00
CA LYS A 88 -14.29 40.55 28.37
C LYS A 88 -14.29 40.46 26.84
N THR A 89 -13.18 40.06 26.21
CA THR A 89 -13.10 39.92 24.75
C THR A 89 -14.15 38.92 24.25
N ASP A 90 -14.79 39.22 23.11
CA ASP A 90 -15.75 38.32 22.49
C ASP A 90 -15.08 37.02 22.02
N MET A 91 -15.74 35.89 22.27
CA MET A 91 -15.19 34.57 21.98
C MET A 91 -15.14 34.27 20.48
N ASP A 92 -16.02 34.89 19.68
CA ASP A 92 -15.98 34.75 18.21
C ASP A 92 -14.67 35.29 17.62
N LEU A 93 -14.17 36.42 18.14
CA LEU A 93 -12.87 36.97 17.75
C LEU A 93 -11.72 36.03 18.11
N ILE A 94 -11.80 35.35 19.25
CA ILE A 94 -10.78 34.38 19.68
C ILE A 94 -10.81 33.13 18.79
N ILE A 95 -11.99 32.65 18.39
CA ILE A 95 -12.11 31.54 17.43
C ILE A 95 -11.53 31.95 16.07
N ASP A 96 -11.79 33.17 15.60
CA ASP A 96 -11.22 33.69 14.35
C ASP A 96 -9.70 33.84 14.42
N LEU A 97 -9.16 34.28 15.56
CA LEU A 97 -7.72 34.30 15.81
C LEU A 97 -7.13 32.89 15.65
N ILE A 98 -7.75 31.88 16.27
CA ILE A 98 -7.25 30.50 16.27
C ILE A 98 -7.35 29.87 14.86
N LYS A 99 -8.51 30.00 14.19
CA LYS A 99 -8.77 29.40 12.87
C LYS A 99 -7.98 30.10 11.76
N ASN A 100 -8.07 31.42 11.67
CA ASN A 100 -7.62 32.16 10.49
C ASN A 100 -6.18 32.66 10.63
N GLN A 101 -5.82 33.22 11.80
CA GLN A 101 -4.50 33.78 12.03
C GLN A 101 -3.48 32.69 12.40
N TRP A 102 -3.78 31.92 13.44
CA TRP A 102 -2.89 30.83 13.87
C TRP A 102 -2.95 29.60 12.95
N LYS A 103 -3.99 29.47 12.11
CA LYS A 103 -4.19 28.37 11.16
C LYS A 103 -4.27 27.01 11.84
N LEU A 104 -4.91 26.97 13.01
CA LEU A 104 -5.19 25.74 13.72
C LEU A 104 -6.56 25.21 13.30
N HIS A 105 -6.61 23.95 12.89
CA HIS A 105 -7.87 23.25 12.69
C HIS A 105 -8.52 22.97 14.05
N LEU A 106 -9.85 23.13 14.14
CA LEU A 106 -10.62 22.83 15.34
C LEU A 106 -10.45 21.38 15.79
N PRO A 107 -10.43 21.09 17.10
CA PRO A 107 -10.19 19.74 17.57
C PRO A 107 -11.43 18.84 17.43
N ASN A 108 -11.21 17.53 17.33
CA ASN A 108 -12.30 16.53 17.41
C ASN A 108 -12.78 16.28 18.86
N LEU A 109 -12.01 16.75 19.84
CA LEU A 109 -12.27 16.63 21.28
C LEU A 109 -11.53 17.75 22.03
N LEU A 110 -12.18 18.40 23.00
CA LEU A 110 -11.54 19.38 23.87
C LEU A 110 -11.35 18.80 25.27
N ILE A 111 -10.11 18.73 25.75
CA ILE A 111 -9.77 18.26 27.10
C ILE A 111 -9.29 19.44 27.93
N SER A 112 -10.09 19.81 28.93
CA SER A 112 -9.80 20.90 29.85
C SER A 112 -9.24 20.34 31.16
N VAL A 113 -7.96 20.55 31.43
CA VAL A 113 -7.34 20.10 32.68
C VAL A 113 -7.38 21.23 33.70
N THR A 114 -8.05 20.98 34.82
CA THR A 114 -8.21 21.95 35.93
C THR A 114 -7.72 21.33 37.23
N GLY A 115 -7.19 22.15 38.13
CA GLY A 115 -6.64 21.63 39.38
C GLY A 115 -5.88 22.66 40.21
N GLY A 116 -5.01 22.17 41.10
CA GLY A 116 -4.20 23.01 41.97
C GLY A 116 -3.19 23.87 41.20
N ALA A 117 -3.18 25.17 41.48
CA ALA A 117 -2.18 26.11 40.95
C ALA A 117 -0.84 26.03 41.69
N LYS A 118 -0.86 25.59 42.96
CA LYS A 118 0.36 25.37 43.76
C LYS A 118 0.99 24.03 43.40
N ASN A 119 2.32 23.95 43.48
CA ASN A 119 3.04 22.69 43.28
C ASN A 119 2.65 21.67 44.35
N PHE A 120 2.25 20.48 43.92
CA PHE A 120 1.91 19.35 44.78
C PHE A 120 2.58 18.09 44.23
N GLN A 121 2.67 17.04 45.06
CA GLN A 121 3.25 15.77 44.65
C GLN A 121 2.15 14.71 44.54
N MET A 122 1.96 14.20 43.32
CA MET A 122 1.16 13.00 43.09
C MET A 122 1.96 11.74 43.42
N LYS A 123 1.27 10.66 43.83
CA LYS A 123 1.87 9.33 43.90
C LYS A 123 2.51 8.97 42.55
N PRO A 124 3.74 8.43 42.50
CA PRO A 124 4.46 8.18 41.25
C PRO A 124 3.67 7.35 40.22
N GLN A 125 2.95 6.32 40.68
CA GLN A 125 2.12 5.49 39.80
C GLN A 125 0.94 6.26 39.20
N LEU A 126 0.21 7.03 40.00
CA LEU A 126 -0.91 7.86 39.53
C LEU A 126 -0.41 8.96 38.57
N LYS A 127 0.75 9.55 38.87
CA LYS A 127 1.43 10.52 38.01
C LYS A 127 1.73 9.92 36.64
N GLU A 128 2.23 8.70 36.59
CA GLU A 128 2.54 8.01 35.34
C GLU A 128 1.29 7.67 34.52
N VAL A 129 0.28 7.09 35.17
CA VAL A 129 -1.01 6.76 34.53
C VAL A 129 -1.70 8.01 34.00
N PHE A 130 -1.65 9.12 34.75
CA PHE A 130 -2.18 10.42 34.32
C PHE A 130 -1.46 10.98 33.10
N ARG A 131 -0.13 11.00 33.11
CA ARG A 131 0.67 11.52 31.99
C ARG A 131 0.47 10.70 30.72
N ARG A 132 0.61 9.39 30.84
CA ARG A 132 0.44 8.44 29.73
C ARG A 132 -0.98 8.52 29.18
N GLY A 133 -1.99 8.44 30.06
CA GLY A 133 -3.40 8.47 29.69
C GLY A 133 -3.78 9.75 28.97
N LEU A 134 -3.39 10.93 29.50
CA LEU A 134 -3.72 12.22 28.90
C LEU A 134 -3.16 12.37 27.48
N VAL A 135 -1.87 12.06 27.29
CA VAL A 135 -1.23 12.17 25.96
C VAL A 135 -1.79 11.11 25.00
N LYS A 136 -2.10 9.91 25.50
CA LYS A 136 -2.73 8.84 24.71
C LYS A 136 -4.09 9.27 24.16
N VAL A 137 -4.98 9.85 24.98
CA VAL A 137 -6.28 10.39 24.48
C VAL A 137 -6.04 11.49 23.47
N ALA A 138 -5.19 12.45 23.80
CA ALA A 138 -4.98 13.61 22.96
C ALA A 138 -4.45 13.23 21.58
N ARG A 139 -3.55 12.23 21.54
CA ARG A 139 -3.03 11.65 20.29
C ARG A 139 -4.08 10.86 19.53
N SER A 140 -4.81 9.95 20.19
CA SER A 140 -5.73 9.05 19.48
C SER A 140 -6.93 9.77 18.88
N THR A 141 -7.41 10.81 19.57
CA THR A 141 -8.61 11.56 19.14
C THR A 141 -8.27 12.82 18.33
N GLY A 142 -7.03 13.31 18.38
CA GLY A 142 -6.68 14.63 17.85
C GLY A 142 -7.23 15.76 18.72
N ALA A 143 -7.20 15.60 20.05
CA ALA A 143 -7.76 16.55 20.99
C ALA A 143 -6.85 17.76 21.24
N TRP A 144 -7.47 18.88 21.60
CA TRP A 144 -6.75 19.98 22.24
C TRP A 144 -6.73 19.81 23.75
N VAL A 145 -5.60 20.13 24.36
CA VAL A 145 -5.47 20.16 25.82
C VAL A 145 -5.41 21.62 26.27
N THR A 146 -6.42 22.07 27.00
CA THR A 146 -6.41 23.40 27.62
C THR A 146 -5.99 23.29 29.09
N SER A 147 -5.07 24.15 29.49
CA SER A 147 -4.64 24.32 30.89
C SER A 147 -4.44 25.80 31.19
N ALA A 148 -4.10 26.17 32.43
CA ALA A 148 -3.77 27.57 32.73
C ALA A 148 -2.36 28.00 32.27
N GLY A 149 -1.54 27.10 31.69
CA GLY A 149 -0.31 27.46 30.96
C GLY A 149 0.89 27.94 31.79
N LEU A 150 0.76 28.02 33.12
CA LEU A 150 1.85 28.36 34.04
C LEU A 150 2.66 27.11 34.39
N ASN A 151 3.94 27.24 34.70
CA ASN A 151 4.82 26.15 35.14
C ASN A 151 4.65 25.86 36.65
N ALA A 152 3.41 25.65 37.09
CA ALA A 152 3.06 25.36 38.48
C ALA A 152 1.93 24.33 38.60
N GLY A 153 1.93 23.56 39.69
CA GLY A 153 0.85 22.63 40.03
C GLY A 153 0.52 21.63 38.92
N VAL A 154 -0.77 21.46 38.61
CA VAL A 154 -1.24 20.49 37.61
C VAL A 154 -0.73 20.84 36.21
N MET A 155 -0.58 22.12 35.89
CA MET A 155 -0.14 22.60 34.58
C MET A 155 1.29 22.14 34.27
N LYS A 156 2.17 22.16 35.27
CA LYS A 156 3.51 21.57 35.18
C LYS A 156 3.45 20.07 34.89
N HIS A 157 2.52 19.34 35.52
CA HIS A 157 2.35 17.91 35.25
C HIS A 157 1.88 17.62 33.82
N VAL A 158 1.01 18.47 33.26
CA VAL A 158 0.56 18.42 31.86
C VAL A 158 1.70 18.76 30.90
N GLY A 159 2.46 19.82 31.18
CA GLY A 159 3.61 20.23 30.37
C GLY A 159 4.70 19.14 30.32
N GLU A 160 5.03 18.55 31.47
CA GLU A 160 5.95 17.42 31.54
C GLU A 160 5.39 16.18 30.80
N ALA A 161 4.08 15.90 30.86
CA ALA A 161 3.47 14.81 30.09
C ALA A 161 3.71 14.99 28.58
N ILE A 162 3.43 16.19 28.06
CA ILE A 162 3.60 16.53 26.65
C ILE A 162 5.08 16.50 26.26
N ARG A 163 5.99 16.87 27.16
CA ARG A 163 7.43 16.76 26.92
C ARG A 163 7.86 15.31 26.79
N ASP A 164 7.57 14.50 27.80
CA ASP A 164 8.10 13.14 27.94
C ASP A 164 7.56 12.22 26.83
N TYR A 165 6.29 12.40 26.44
CA TYR A 165 5.64 11.62 25.38
C TYR A 165 5.54 12.33 24.03
N GLY A 166 6.06 13.56 23.90
CA GLY A 166 5.96 14.37 22.69
C GLY A 166 7.17 14.33 21.76
N PHE A 167 8.35 13.90 22.23
CA PHE A 167 9.57 13.85 21.40
C PHE A 167 9.55 12.80 20.29
N THR A 168 8.68 11.79 20.39
CA THR A 168 8.54 10.71 19.38
C THR A 168 7.69 11.12 18.15
N LEU A 169 7.28 12.39 18.04
CA LEU A 169 6.23 12.82 17.12
C LEU A 169 6.79 13.55 15.88
N SER A 170 6.36 13.13 14.69
CA SER A 170 6.63 13.80 13.41
C SER A 170 5.43 14.64 12.96
N GLY A 171 5.64 15.93 12.73
CA GLY A 171 4.77 16.81 11.91
C GLY A 171 3.31 16.99 12.38
N ARG A 172 2.43 16.04 12.02
CA ARG A 172 0.96 16.16 12.15
C ARG A 172 0.39 15.60 13.47
N ASP A 173 1.15 14.75 14.17
CA ASP A 173 0.68 14.10 15.40
C ASP A 173 1.02 14.91 16.67
N LYS A 174 1.47 16.16 16.51
CA LYS A 174 1.86 17.00 17.64
C LYS A 174 0.62 17.45 18.42
N VAL A 175 0.59 17.11 19.71
CA VAL A 175 -0.48 17.55 20.63
C VAL A 175 -0.48 19.07 20.72
N VAL A 176 -1.66 19.68 20.52
CA VAL A 176 -1.86 21.12 20.68
C VAL A 176 -2.28 21.39 22.12
N ALA A 177 -1.43 22.11 22.85
CA ALA A 177 -1.69 22.52 24.22
C ALA A 177 -1.80 24.05 24.30
N ILE A 178 -2.98 24.53 24.72
CA ILE A 178 -3.29 25.95 24.84
C ILE A 178 -3.28 26.33 26.32
N GLY A 179 -2.39 27.23 26.69
CA GLY A 179 -2.29 27.79 28.04
C GLY A 179 -3.11 29.07 28.16
N ILE A 180 -4.10 29.10 29.04
CA ILE A 180 -4.92 30.29 29.33
C ILE A 180 -4.51 30.82 30.70
N ALA A 181 -3.57 31.77 30.71
CA ALA A 181 -2.94 32.27 31.94
C ALA A 181 -3.43 33.69 32.28
N PRO A 182 -3.55 34.05 33.57
CA PRO A 182 -3.74 35.44 33.96
C PRO A 182 -2.45 36.24 33.76
N TRP A 183 -2.53 37.34 32.99
CA TRP A 183 -1.38 38.22 32.68
C TRP A 183 -0.70 38.76 33.93
N GLY A 184 -1.48 39.10 34.96
CA GLY A 184 -1.00 39.64 36.23
C GLY A 184 -0.09 38.71 37.04
N CYS A 185 -0.07 37.40 36.75
CA CYS A 185 0.73 36.40 37.45
C CYS A 185 1.91 35.85 36.63
N VAL A 186 2.10 36.32 35.39
CA VAL A 186 3.19 35.87 34.52
C VAL A 186 4.51 36.51 34.93
N GLN A 187 5.53 35.69 35.18
CA GLN A 187 6.88 36.15 35.47
C GLN A 187 7.57 36.73 34.21
N ASN A 188 8.48 37.71 34.37
CA ASN A 188 9.25 38.32 33.29
C ASN A 188 8.39 38.84 32.12
N LYS A 189 7.20 39.37 32.43
CA LYS A 189 6.24 39.86 31.44
C LYS A 189 6.79 41.00 30.57
N ASP A 190 7.77 41.76 31.05
CA ASP A 190 8.39 42.87 30.32
C ASP A 190 9.10 42.39 29.03
N ASN A 191 9.62 41.16 29.00
CA ASN A 191 10.23 40.56 27.81
C ASN A 191 9.20 40.22 26.71
N LEU A 192 7.90 40.35 26.99
CA LEU A 192 6.81 40.00 26.07
C LEU A 192 6.09 41.23 25.50
N ILE A 193 6.44 42.44 25.96
CA ILE A 193 5.76 43.69 25.60
C ILE A 193 6.47 44.36 24.41
N ASP A 194 5.78 44.47 23.28
CA ASP A 194 6.14 45.34 22.16
C ASP A 194 4.87 45.73 21.36
N LYS A 195 4.76 47.01 20.98
CA LYS A 195 3.59 47.54 20.26
C LYS A 195 3.40 46.89 18.89
N ASN A 196 4.49 46.51 18.22
CA ASN A 196 4.45 45.89 16.90
C ASN A 196 4.45 44.35 16.95
N GLY A 197 4.51 43.77 18.16
CA GLY A 197 4.64 42.34 18.41
C GLY A 197 6.04 41.78 18.16
N MET A 198 6.35 40.64 18.78
CA MET A 198 7.70 40.04 18.76
C MET A 198 7.74 38.65 18.09
N TRP A 199 8.62 38.46 17.12
CA TRP A 199 8.84 37.19 16.41
C TRP A 199 10.35 36.88 16.23
N PRO A 200 11.02 36.16 17.15
CA PRO A 200 10.55 35.68 18.44
C PRO A 200 10.93 36.58 19.64
N ALA A 201 10.08 36.60 20.67
CA ALA A 201 10.38 37.14 22.00
C ALA A 201 11.23 36.13 22.80
N GLN A 202 12.35 36.58 23.34
CA GLN A 202 13.23 35.75 24.17
C GLN A 202 12.71 35.72 25.62
N TYR A 203 12.33 34.54 26.09
CA TYR A 203 11.77 34.36 27.43
C TYR A 203 12.65 33.46 28.30
N ASP A 204 13.14 34.05 29.39
CA ASP A 204 13.99 33.37 30.37
C ASP A 204 13.16 32.89 31.56
N ILE A 205 13.30 31.61 31.88
CA ILE A 205 12.69 31.01 33.08
C ILE A 205 13.71 31.11 34.22
N LYS A 206 13.40 31.90 35.25
CA LYS A 206 14.22 32.00 36.48
C LYS A 206 13.44 31.41 37.65
N GLU A 207 14.06 30.52 38.43
CA GLU A 207 13.48 30.06 39.69
C GLU A 207 13.56 31.19 40.74
N THR A 208 12.50 31.99 40.87
CA THR A 208 12.36 32.98 41.95
C THR A 208 11.49 32.44 43.08
N SER A 209 11.82 32.82 44.31
CA SER A 209 11.10 32.46 45.54
C SER A 209 9.83 33.29 45.81
N GLN A 210 9.34 34.07 44.83
CA GLN A 210 8.08 34.81 44.97
C GLN A 210 6.89 33.87 44.73
N GLU A 211 6.08 33.61 45.76
CA GLU A 211 4.91 32.72 45.68
C GLU A 211 3.78 33.27 44.77
N GLU A 212 3.81 34.56 44.43
CA GLU A 212 2.71 35.28 43.77
C GLU A 212 2.81 35.32 42.23
N VAL A 213 3.94 34.94 41.65
CA VAL A 213 4.16 34.87 40.19
C VAL A 213 4.68 33.51 39.76
N SER A 214 4.36 33.11 38.54
CA SER A 214 4.85 31.84 37.97
C SER A 214 5.29 32.03 36.51
N PRO A 215 6.36 31.34 36.07
CA PRO A 215 6.78 31.40 34.68
C PRO A 215 5.81 30.65 33.78
N LEU A 216 5.78 31.00 32.49
CA LEU A 216 5.04 30.23 31.49
C LEU A 216 5.67 28.84 31.30
N ASP A 217 4.84 27.82 31.07
CA ASP A 217 5.33 26.45 30.84
C ASP A 217 5.90 26.28 29.42
N PRO A 218 7.17 25.87 29.25
CA PRO A 218 7.82 25.79 27.94
C PRO A 218 7.27 24.70 27.01
N ASN A 219 6.38 23.82 27.49
CA ASN A 219 5.87 22.68 26.72
C ASN A 219 4.50 22.95 26.08
N HIS A 220 3.87 24.10 26.36
CA HIS A 220 2.65 24.52 25.69
C HIS A 220 2.95 25.12 24.30
N SER A 221 2.01 24.98 23.36
CA SER A 221 2.19 25.47 21.99
C SER A 221 1.62 26.86 21.76
N HIS A 222 0.55 27.23 22.47
CA HIS A 222 -0.12 28.53 22.35
C HIS A 222 -0.47 29.07 23.73
N PHE A 223 -0.45 30.39 23.89
CA PHE A 223 -0.78 31.10 25.12
C PHE A 223 -1.80 32.20 24.87
N ILE A 224 -2.85 32.22 25.68
CA ILE A 224 -3.82 33.32 25.76
C ILE A 224 -3.66 33.91 27.15
N LEU A 225 -3.17 35.14 27.22
CA LEU A 225 -2.85 35.83 28.47
C LEU A 225 -3.98 36.80 28.81
N VAL A 226 -4.84 36.39 29.74
CA VAL A 226 -6.07 37.10 30.11
C VAL A 226 -5.77 38.21 31.08
N ASP A 227 -6.29 39.40 30.80
CA ASP A 227 -5.97 40.61 31.53
C ASP A 227 -7.23 41.36 31.97
N ASN A 228 -7.32 41.63 33.28
CA ASN A 228 -8.35 42.45 33.91
C ASN A 228 -7.76 43.73 34.54
N GLY A 229 -6.49 44.02 34.30
CA GLY A 229 -5.79 45.19 34.85
C GLY A 229 -5.25 45.00 36.27
N THR A 230 -5.34 43.80 36.86
CA THR A 230 -4.76 43.50 38.18
C THR A 230 -3.41 42.77 38.09
N GLN A 231 -2.68 42.78 39.19
CA GLN A 231 -1.39 42.11 39.37
C GLN A 231 -1.47 41.19 40.59
N TYR A 232 -0.83 40.01 40.51
CA TYR A 232 -0.75 39.01 41.59
C TYR A 232 -2.10 38.36 42.00
N ILE A 233 -3.18 38.57 41.24
CA ILE A 233 -4.50 37.98 41.51
C ILE A 233 -4.76 36.83 40.54
N PHE A 234 -4.89 35.63 41.08
CA PHE A 234 -5.30 34.43 40.33
C PHE A 234 -6.82 34.34 40.17
N GLY A 235 -7.28 33.70 39.09
CA GLY A 235 -8.68 33.35 38.89
C GLY A 235 -9.46 34.25 37.92
N THR A 236 -8.79 35.23 37.30
CA THR A 236 -9.36 36.09 36.26
C THR A 236 -9.64 35.31 34.98
N GLU A 237 -8.85 34.27 34.73
CA GLU A 237 -8.93 33.39 33.57
C GLU A 237 -10.11 32.40 33.63
N ILE A 238 -10.71 32.14 34.80
CA ILE A 238 -11.70 31.06 34.99
C ILE A 238 -12.97 31.31 34.16
N GLU A 239 -13.50 32.53 34.19
CA GLU A 239 -14.71 32.88 33.44
C GLU A 239 -14.45 32.92 31.93
N PHE A 240 -13.34 33.56 31.53
CA PHE A 240 -12.90 33.60 30.14
C PHE A 240 -12.73 32.18 29.57
N ARG A 241 -12.07 31.29 30.32
CA ARG A 241 -11.87 29.88 29.96
C ARG A 241 -13.19 29.13 29.80
N ALA A 242 -14.13 29.27 30.75
CA ALA A 242 -15.43 28.62 30.67
C ALA A 242 -16.23 29.06 29.43
N ASN A 243 -16.18 30.36 29.10
CA ASN A 243 -16.83 30.91 27.91
C ASN A 243 -16.19 30.41 26.61
N LEU A 244 -14.86 30.33 26.57
CA LEU A 244 -14.14 29.80 25.41
C LEU A 244 -14.42 28.31 25.20
N GLU A 245 -14.38 27.51 26.27
CA GLU A 245 -14.70 26.08 26.22
C GLU A 245 -16.13 25.84 25.72
N ARG A 246 -17.09 26.63 26.21
CA ARG A 246 -18.48 26.59 25.76
C ARG A 246 -18.61 26.95 24.27
N ARG A 247 -17.89 27.99 23.83
CA ARG A 247 -17.94 28.44 22.43
C ARG A 247 -17.37 27.39 21.48
N ILE A 248 -16.28 26.72 21.87
CA ILE A 248 -15.67 25.61 21.12
C ILE A 248 -16.61 24.39 21.10
N ALA A 249 -17.24 24.05 22.23
CA ALA A 249 -18.14 22.90 22.31
C ALA A 249 -19.37 23.02 21.38
N ASN A 250 -19.78 24.26 21.06
CA ASN A 250 -20.88 24.53 20.12
C ASN A 250 -20.46 24.55 18.64
N GLU A 251 -19.16 24.52 18.34
CA GLU A 251 -18.67 24.43 16.96
C GLU A 251 -18.88 23.02 16.39
N LYS A 252 -19.04 22.93 15.06
CA LYS A 252 -19.17 21.66 14.36
C LYS A 252 -17.80 21.12 13.95
N ILE A 253 -17.61 19.81 14.10
CA ILE A 253 -16.39 19.10 13.70
C ILE A 253 -16.21 19.13 12.17
N SER A 254 -17.32 18.90 11.44
CA SER A 254 -17.35 18.93 9.98
C SER A 254 -18.76 19.31 9.51
N GLU A 255 -18.84 20.08 8.42
CA GLU A 255 -20.11 20.49 7.79
C GLU A 255 -20.96 19.28 7.35
N ALA A 256 -20.31 18.14 7.05
CA ALA A 256 -20.97 16.94 6.54
C ALA A 256 -21.64 16.08 7.64
N ALA A 257 -21.17 16.16 8.89
CA ALA A 257 -21.54 15.18 9.93
C ALA A 257 -22.50 15.73 11.00
N ASP A 258 -22.77 17.04 11.01
CA ASP A 258 -23.61 17.76 11.99
C ASP A 258 -23.30 17.41 13.46
N LEU A 259 -22.03 17.12 13.76
CA LEU A 259 -21.54 16.75 15.10
C LEU A 259 -20.86 17.94 15.76
N THR A 260 -21.28 18.23 16.99
CA THR A 260 -20.64 19.24 17.86
C THR A 260 -19.39 18.68 18.52
N ILE A 261 -18.40 19.53 18.75
CA ILE A 261 -17.14 19.16 19.42
C ILE A 261 -17.45 18.78 20.88
N PRO A 262 -17.20 17.54 21.32
CA PRO A 262 -17.31 17.19 22.72
C PRO A 262 -16.20 17.89 23.54
N ALA A 263 -16.55 18.36 24.72
CA ALA A 263 -15.62 18.88 25.70
C ALA A 263 -15.68 18.02 26.98
N VAL A 264 -14.55 17.88 27.67
CA VAL A 264 -14.45 17.14 28.93
C VAL A 264 -13.48 17.85 29.87
N VAL A 265 -13.84 17.93 31.15
CA VAL A 265 -12.99 18.54 32.18
C VAL A 265 -12.35 17.43 33.03
N VAL A 266 -11.03 17.44 33.15
CA VAL A 266 -10.28 16.54 34.04
C VAL A 266 -9.84 17.32 35.27
N MET A 267 -10.30 16.87 36.43
CA MET A 267 -10.03 17.46 37.73
C MET A 267 -8.93 16.66 38.45
N VAL A 268 -7.80 17.33 38.74
CA VAL A 268 -6.68 16.77 39.49
C VAL A 268 -6.36 17.69 40.67
N GLU A 269 -6.36 17.17 41.88
CA GLU A 269 -6.24 17.96 43.11
C GLU A 269 -7.26 19.12 43.11
N GLY A 270 -6.87 20.33 43.52
CA GLY A 270 -7.67 21.54 43.35
C GLY A 270 -7.95 22.30 44.63
N GLY A 271 -8.34 23.56 44.44
CA GLY A 271 -8.75 24.48 45.50
C GLY A 271 -10.20 24.94 45.36
N PRO A 272 -10.62 25.97 46.12
CA PRO A 272 -11.95 26.57 46.03
C PRO A 272 -12.34 27.01 44.60
N GLY A 273 -11.40 27.59 43.84
CA GLY A 273 -11.62 28.00 42.45
C GLY A 273 -11.84 26.81 41.50
N THR A 274 -11.24 25.65 41.79
CA THR A 274 -11.46 24.42 41.01
C THR A 274 -12.88 23.91 41.20
N LEU A 275 -13.43 23.94 42.42
CA LEU A 275 -14.83 23.57 42.68
C LEU A 275 -15.82 24.50 41.96
N LYS A 276 -15.53 25.81 41.92
CA LYS A 276 -16.31 26.78 41.13
C LYS A 276 -16.24 26.47 39.63
N THR A 277 -15.07 26.11 39.13
CA THR A 277 -14.87 25.73 37.71
C THR A 277 -15.69 24.48 37.37
N VAL A 278 -15.63 23.45 38.22
CA VAL A 278 -16.40 22.21 38.09
C VAL A 278 -17.91 22.51 38.08
N TYR A 279 -18.40 23.30 39.04
CA TYR A 279 -19.81 23.70 39.08
C TYR A 279 -20.24 24.41 37.79
N ASN A 280 -19.45 25.36 37.31
CA ASN A 280 -19.71 26.05 36.04
C ASN A 280 -19.73 25.07 34.86
N SER A 281 -18.82 24.09 34.80
CA SER A 281 -18.79 23.10 33.72
C SER A 281 -20.02 22.17 33.74
N VAL A 282 -20.49 21.75 34.92
CA VAL A 282 -21.74 20.95 35.05
C VAL A 282 -22.96 21.75 34.57
N LEU A 283 -23.05 23.04 34.92
CA LEU A 283 -24.15 23.90 34.44
C LEU A 283 -24.22 24.01 32.92
N HIS A 284 -23.09 23.83 32.24
CA HIS A 284 -22.97 23.89 30.78
C HIS A 284 -23.05 22.51 30.11
N ASN A 285 -23.46 21.46 30.82
CA ASN A 285 -23.53 20.07 30.32
C ASN A 285 -22.18 19.52 29.83
N ILE A 286 -21.08 19.95 30.43
CA ILE A 286 -19.74 19.42 30.14
C ILE A 286 -19.40 18.33 31.16
N PRO A 287 -19.11 17.08 30.75
CA PRO A 287 -18.75 16.02 31.67
C PRO A 287 -17.40 16.25 32.35
N ILE A 288 -17.30 15.73 33.57
CA ILE A 288 -16.18 15.93 34.48
C ILE A 288 -15.64 14.60 34.96
N ILE A 289 -14.32 14.49 34.92
CA ILE A 289 -13.57 13.31 35.35
C ILE A 289 -12.76 13.68 36.58
N ILE A 290 -12.99 12.97 37.67
CA ILE A 290 -12.30 13.21 38.93
C ILE A 290 -11.24 12.14 39.11
N VAL A 291 -9.99 12.55 39.28
CA VAL A 291 -8.89 11.63 39.57
C VAL A 291 -8.80 11.42 41.08
N LYS A 292 -9.39 10.33 41.59
CA LYS A 292 -9.36 9.98 43.01
C LYS A 292 -7.93 9.65 43.45
N GLY A 293 -7.53 10.11 44.63
CA GLY A 293 -6.18 9.97 45.18
C GLY A 293 -5.22 11.08 44.75
N SER A 294 -5.72 12.13 44.07
CA SER A 294 -4.94 13.32 43.73
C SER A 294 -4.95 14.41 44.81
N GLY A 295 -5.84 14.32 45.81
CA GLY A 295 -5.88 15.21 46.98
C GLY A 295 -6.96 16.30 46.97
N ARG A 296 -7.20 16.90 48.14
CA ARG A 296 -8.00 18.13 48.37
C ARG A 296 -9.37 18.12 47.69
N ALA A 297 -9.64 19.03 46.75
CA ALA A 297 -10.95 19.20 46.12
C ALA A 297 -11.41 17.94 45.37
N ALA A 298 -10.50 17.26 44.66
CA ALA A 298 -10.81 16.06 43.89
C ALA A 298 -11.26 14.92 44.80
N ASP A 299 -10.60 14.71 45.94
CA ASP A 299 -10.96 13.65 46.88
C ASP A 299 -12.25 13.95 47.65
N ILE A 300 -12.54 15.24 47.94
CA ILE A 300 -13.83 15.66 48.52
C ILE A 300 -14.97 15.32 47.56
N MET A 301 -14.81 15.67 46.28
CA MET A 301 -15.84 15.45 45.27
C MET A 301 -16.01 13.96 44.95
N ALA A 302 -14.91 13.20 44.88
CA ALA A 302 -14.95 11.74 44.73
C ALA A 302 -15.66 11.06 45.92
N TYR A 303 -15.40 11.51 47.16
CA TYR A 303 -16.08 11.00 48.35
C TYR A 303 -17.59 11.31 48.30
N ALA A 304 -17.96 12.53 47.92
CA ALA A 304 -19.35 12.94 47.81
C ALA A 304 -20.11 12.12 46.75
N TYR A 305 -19.47 11.88 45.59
CA TYR A 305 -20.03 11.05 44.52
C TYR A 305 -20.22 9.59 44.92
N GLN A 306 -19.22 8.97 45.56
CA GLN A 306 -19.29 7.57 45.99
C GLN A 306 -20.41 7.32 47.01
N ASN A 307 -20.71 8.31 47.85
CA ASN A 307 -21.79 8.21 48.83
C ASN A 307 -23.16 8.56 48.23
N ALA A 308 -23.23 9.46 47.25
CA ALA A 308 -24.46 9.73 46.51
C ALA A 308 -24.96 8.50 45.74
N ILE A 309 -24.06 7.72 45.13
CA ILE A 309 -24.42 6.45 44.46
C ILE A 309 -24.96 5.42 45.45
N LYS A 310 -24.33 5.28 46.63
CA LYS A 310 -24.77 4.32 47.65
C LYS A 310 -26.15 4.65 48.23
N SER A 311 -26.52 5.93 48.26
CA SER A 311 -27.86 6.36 48.71
C SER A 311 -28.97 6.18 47.68
N ASP A 312 -28.65 5.94 46.40
CA ASP A 312 -29.65 5.66 45.35
C ASP A 312 -30.15 4.20 45.37
N GLU A 313 -29.46 3.29 46.07
CA GLU A 313 -29.90 1.88 46.22
C GLU A 313 -31.00 1.70 47.28
N ASP A 314 -31.21 2.67 48.16
CA ASP A 314 -32.30 2.69 49.15
C ASP A 314 -33.49 3.51 48.61
N GLU A 315 -34.69 2.91 48.58
CA GLU A 315 -35.90 3.48 48.00
C GLU A 315 -36.24 4.91 48.51
N PHE A 316 -36.58 5.79 47.55
CA PHE A 316 -37.26 7.08 47.70
C PHE A 316 -36.47 8.26 48.34
N ASN A 317 -35.95 9.16 47.48
CA ASN A 317 -36.32 10.58 47.54
C ASN A 317 -35.95 11.35 46.25
N LYS A 318 -36.98 11.80 45.53
CA LYS A 318 -36.91 12.59 44.28
C LYS A 318 -36.41 14.04 44.44
N GLU A 319 -35.75 14.39 45.56
CA GLU A 319 -35.33 15.77 45.83
C GLU A 319 -33.82 15.99 45.96
N GLY A 320 -32.98 14.96 45.78
CA GLY A 320 -31.52 15.14 45.81
C GLY A 320 -31.02 15.72 47.14
N ILE A 321 -31.71 15.37 48.24
CA ILE A 321 -31.34 15.79 49.58
C ILE A 321 -30.26 14.84 50.08
N ILE A 322 -29.03 15.32 50.04
CA ILE A 322 -27.90 14.72 50.76
C ILE A 322 -28.31 14.55 52.23
N SER A 323 -28.10 13.35 52.81
CA SER A 323 -28.41 13.11 54.23
C SER A 323 -27.72 14.14 55.13
N ASP A 324 -28.40 14.61 56.19
CA ASP A 324 -27.85 15.63 57.09
C ASP A 324 -26.49 15.21 57.71
N GLN A 325 -26.27 13.89 57.88
CA GLN A 325 -24.98 13.33 58.30
C GLN A 325 -23.88 13.53 57.24
N LEU A 326 -24.15 13.25 55.96
CA LEU A 326 -23.17 13.45 54.89
C LEU A 326 -22.87 14.94 54.67
N LYS A 327 -23.85 15.82 54.93
CA LYS A 327 -23.68 17.27 54.86
C LYS A 327 -22.69 17.77 55.92
N GLU A 328 -22.80 17.33 57.16
CA GLU A 328 -21.85 17.69 58.21
C GLU A 328 -20.46 17.09 57.94
N ASP A 329 -20.37 15.82 57.53
CA ASP A 329 -19.09 15.17 57.17
C ASP A 329 -18.36 15.90 56.02
N LEU A 330 -19.09 16.36 55.01
CA LEU A 330 -18.53 17.12 53.89
C LEU A 330 -18.09 18.50 54.33
N LYS A 331 -18.86 19.18 55.19
CA LYS A 331 -18.47 20.48 55.77
C LYS A 331 -17.20 20.34 56.60
N GLU A 332 -17.07 19.30 57.42
CA GLU A 332 -15.86 19.01 58.19
C GLU A 332 -14.65 18.77 57.28
N LYS A 333 -14.78 17.97 56.22
CA LYS A 333 -13.70 17.75 55.24
C LYS A 333 -13.31 19.04 54.50
N ILE A 334 -14.27 19.89 54.13
CA ILE A 334 -14.01 21.19 53.51
C ILE A 334 -13.25 22.11 54.47
N ILE A 335 -13.67 22.18 55.74
CA ILE A 335 -13.00 22.96 56.79
C ILE A 335 -11.56 22.48 56.98
N LYS A 336 -11.35 21.16 57.02
CA LYS A 336 -10.03 20.56 57.18
C LYS A 336 -9.06 20.91 56.06
N GLU A 337 -9.53 20.91 54.81
CA GLU A 337 -8.67 21.09 53.62
C GLU A 337 -8.54 22.56 53.14
N PHE A 338 -9.54 23.41 53.39
CA PHE A 338 -9.60 24.78 52.88
C PHE A 338 -9.74 25.87 53.95
N GLY A 339 -9.97 25.50 55.22
CA GLY A 339 -10.22 26.42 56.33
C GLY A 339 -11.68 26.87 56.44
N GLU A 340 -11.98 27.74 57.42
CA GLU A 340 -13.36 28.14 57.78
C GLU A 340 -13.99 29.19 56.84
N LYS A 341 -13.26 29.72 55.85
CA LYS A 341 -13.78 30.77 54.96
C LYS A 341 -14.68 30.18 53.87
N GLU A 342 -15.89 30.72 53.74
CA GLU A 342 -16.85 30.44 52.65
C GLU A 342 -17.31 28.97 52.50
N VAL A 343 -17.29 28.18 53.57
CA VAL A 343 -17.67 26.75 53.58
C VAL A 343 -19.06 26.49 53.00
N GLU A 344 -20.05 27.32 53.35
CA GLU A 344 -21.44 27.18 52.85
C GLU A 344 -21.51 27.30 51.33
N LYS A 345 -20.73 28.22 50.74
CA LYS A 345 -20.69 28.42 49.28
C LYS A 345 -20.04 27.22 48.59
N LEU A 346 -18.94 26.71 49.14
CA LEU A 346 -18.24 25.54 48.61
C LEU A 346 -19.09 24.27 48.69
N PHE A 347 -19.81 24.08 49.81
CA PHE A 347 -20.75 22.98 49.95
C PHE A 347 -21.88 23.06 48.91
N ASN A 348 -22.43 24.25 48.66
CA ASN A 348 -23.45 24.43 47.63
C ASN A 348 -22.93 24.07 46.23
N PHE A 349 -21.68 24.43 45.89
CA PHE A 349 -21.07 24.03 44.61
C PHE A 349 -20.96 22.52 44.47
N VAL A 350 -20.55 21.80 45.53
CA VAL A 350 -20.46 20.33 45.51
C VAL A 350 -21.85 19.70 45.38
N ARG A 351 -22.82 20.13 46.21
CA ARG A 351 -24.19 19.61 46.18
C ARG A 351 -24.84 19.82 44.81
N ASP A 352 -24.77 21.02 44.28
CA ASP A 352 -25.45 21.35 43.03
C ASP A 352 -24.78 20.69 41.82
N SER A 353 -23.47 20.41 41.89
CA SER A 353 -22.78 19.59 40.87
C SER A 353 -23.26 18.14 40.87
N LEU A 354 -23.59 17.57 42.04
CA LEU A 354 -24.01 16.17 42.18
C LEU A 354 -25.45 15.89 41.72
N LYS A 355 -26.27 16.93 41.47
CA LYS A 355 -27.63 16.75 40.93
C LYS A 355 -27.64 16.01 39.58
N ASN A 356 -26.58 16.16 38.78
CA ASN A 356 -26.43 15.55 37.46
C ASN A 356 -25.34 14.47 37.48
N LEU A 357 -25.61 13.32 38.10
CA LEU A 357 -24.66 12.20 38.23
C LEU A 357 -24.18 11.61 36.88
N ASN A 358 -24.93 11.83 35.80
CA ASN A 358 -24.57 11.39 34.44
C ASN A 358 -23.35 12.13 33.88
N LEU A 359 -23.08 13.36 34.35
CA LEU A 359 -21.96 14.17 33.90
C LEU A 359 -20.68 13.92 34.71
N ILE A 360 -20.76 13.26 35.86
CA ILE A 360 -19.62 13.03 36.74
C ILE A 360 -19.15 11.58 36.62
N THR A 361 -17.85 11.40 36.39
CA THR A 361 -17.17 10.11 36.37
C THR A 361 -15.96 10.15 37.30
N VAL A 362 -15.85 9.17 38.22
CA VAL A 362 -14.69 9.06 39.11
C VAL A 362 -13.72 8.02 38.56
N PHE A 363 -12.49 8.44 38.30
CA PHE A 363 -11.38 7.55 38.00
C PHE A 363 -10.71 7.12 39.30
N GLU A 364 -10.74 5.82 39.57
CA GLU A 364 -10.07 5.19 40.71
C GLU A 364 -9.06 4.17 40.21
N MET A 365 -7.82 4.28 40.68
CA MET A 365 -6.75 3.37 40.30
C MET A 365 -7.00 1.96 40.88
N GLY A 366 -7.11 0.95 40.01
CA GLY A 366 -7.20 -0.46 40.41
C GLY A 366 -8.62 -0.99 40.68
N SER A 367 -9.67 -0.32 40.21
CA SER A 367 -11.04 -0.85 40.27
C SER A 367 -11.36 -1.74 39.05
N LYS A 368 -12.24 -2.75 39.22
CA LYS A 368 -12.60 -3.73 38.19
C LYS A 368 -13.20 -3.10 36.91
N ASP A 369 -13.84 -1.94 37.03
CA ASP A 369 -14.57 -1.26 35.94
C ASP A 369 -13.77 -0.14 35.25
N SER A 370 -12.67 0.34 35.86
CA SER A 370 -11.78 1.32 35.25
C SER A 370 -10.73 0.59 34.41
N ALA A 371 -11.03 0.44 33.12
CA ALA A 371 -10.12 -0.16 32.17
C ALA A 371 -8.79 0.62 32.10
N ARG A 372 -7.78 0.12 32.82
CA ARG A 372 -6.30 0.24 32.67
C ARG A 372 -5.64 1.63 32.54
N ASP A 373 -6.31 2.62 31.98
CA ASP A 373 -5.77 3.93 31.61
C ASP A 373 -6.86 5.01 31.74
N ILE A 374 -6.45 6.25 32.04
CA ILE A 374 -7.36 7.41 32.09
C ILE A 374 -8.05 7.66 30.74
N ASP A 375 -7.48 7.17 29.64
CA ASP A 375 -8.01 7.40 28.31
C ASP A 375 -9.41 6.82 28.10
N MET A 376 -9.62 5.58 28.55
CA MET A 376 -10.91 4.92 28.46
C MET A 376 -11.94 5.63 29.34
N SER A 377 -11.57 6.05 30.54
CA SER A 377 -12.46 6.82 31.42
C SER A 377 -12.88 8.16 30.81
N VAL A 378 -11.99 8.80 30.04
CA VAL A 378 -12.34 10.01 29.29
C VAL A 378 -13.40 9.76 28.24
N LEU A 379 -13.23 8.70 27.45
CA LEU A 379 -14.18 8.36 26.41
C LEU A 379 -15.51 7.87 27.01
N LYS A 380 -15.48 7.03 28.06
CA LYS A 380 -16.68 6.58 28.78
C LYS A 380 -17.48 7.75 29.37
N ALA A 381 -16.81 8.74 29.96
CA ALA A 381 -17.48 9.91 30.53
C ALA A 381 -18.25 10.70 29.47
N LEU A 382 -17.68 10.85 28.27
CA LEU A 382 -18.32 11.51 27.13
C LEU A 382 -19.54 10.73 26.63
N LEU A 383 -19.43 9.39 26.56
CA LEU A 383 -20.53 8.52 26.13
C LEU A 383 -21.66 8.48 27.16
N LYS A 384 -21.34 8.46 28.46
CA LYS A 384 -22.32 8.50 29.55
C LYS A 384 -23.09 9.83 29.58
N ALA A 385 -22.41 10.94 29.28
CA ALA A 385 -23.02 12.26 29.24
C ALA A 385 -24.04 12.42 28.11
N ARG A 386 -23.93 11.62 27.04
CA ARG A 386 -24.81 11.68 25.87
C ARG A 386 -25.72 10.46 25.84
N GLU A 387 -27.02 10.66 25.97
CA GLU A 387 -27.99 9.54 25.95
C GLU A 387 -28.13 8.88 24.57
N ASN A 388 -27.80 9.59 23.48
CA ASN A 388 -27.95 9.08 22.11
C ASN A 388 -26.80 8.13 21.70
N LYS A 389 -27.06 6.82 21.76
CA LYS A 389 -26.12 5.76 21.36
C LYS A 389 -25.62 5.86 19.91
N LEU A 390 -26.43 6.41 18.97
CA LEU A 390 -26.03 6.51 17.57
C LEU A 390 -24.98 7.61 17.34
N GLU A 391 -25.18 8.77 17.94
CA GLU A 391 -24.19 9.87 17.89
C GLU A 391 -22.90 9.47 18.61
N ASN A 392 -23.03 8.76 19.73
CA ASN A 392 -21.92 8.15 20.43
C ASN A 392 -21.11 7.24 19.52
N LEU A 393 -21.77 6.39 18.72
CA LEU A 393 -21.08 5.53 17.76
C LEU A 393 -20.42 6.32 16.62
N ARG A 394 -21.02 7.42 16.16
CA ARG A 394 -20.39 8.33 15.18
C ARG A 394 -19.10 8.95 15.72
N LEU A 395 -19.11 9.43 16.96
CA LEU A 395 -17.92 9.99 17.60
C LEU A 395 -16.81 8.95 17.73
N ILE A 396 -17.16 7.73 18.15
CA ILE A 396 -16.19 6.65 18.31
C ILE A 396 -15.58 6.25 16.95
N LEU A 397 -16.37 6.28 15.87
CA LEU A 397 -15.90 6.04 14.51
C LEU A 397 -14.85 7.09 14.10
N GLU A 398 -15.12 8.37 14.33
CA GLU A 398 -14.19 9.47 14.03
C GLU A 398 -12.88 9.33 14.82
N TRP A 399 -12.97 8.94 16.10
CA TRP A 399 -11.81 8.70 16.97
C TRP A 399 -11.06 7.41 16.68
N ASN A 400 -11.57 6.53 15.81
CA ASN A 400 -10.99 5.22 15.50
C ASN A 400 -10.74 4.35 16.75
N ARG A 401 -11.66 4.34 17.72
CA ARG A 401 -11.54 3.58 18.98
C ARG A 401 -12.53 2.42 19.06
N ILE A 402 -12.23 1.33 18.36
CA ILE A 402 -13.11 0.15 18.32
C ILE A 402 -13.24 -0.55 19.69
N ASP A 403 -12.20 -0.48 20.51
CA ASP A 403 -12.19 -1.03 21.87
C ASP A 403 -13.33 -0.48 22.71
N VAL A 404 -13.57 0.83 22.62
CA VAL A 404 -14.67 1.52 23.31
C VAL A 404 -16.03 1.10 22.74
N ALA A 405 -16.15 1.02 21.41
CA ALA A 405 -17.39 0.61 20.76
C ALA A 405 -17.82 -0.79 21.21
N LYS A 406 -16.87 -1.75 21.24
CA LYS A 406 -17.11 -3.13 21.67
C LYS A 406 -17.49 -3.24 23.15
N SER A 407 -16.86 -2.45 24.04
CA SER A 407 -17.12 -2.55 25.47
C SER A 407 -18.40 -1.83 25.92
N GLU A 408 -18.71 -0.66 25.34
CA GLU A 408 -19.77 0.24 25.86
C GLU A 408 -21.03 0.28 25.00
N ILE A 409 -20.89 0.18 23.66
CA ILE A 409 -22.03 0.34 22.75
C ILE A 409 -22.62 -1.02 22.35
N PHE A 410 -21.75 -1.95 21.97
CA PHE A 410 -22.14 -3.28 21.51
C PHE A 410 -22.12 -4.29 22.66
N THR A 411 -22.94 -4.06 23.68
CA THR A 411 -23.18 -5.04 24.76
C THR A 411 -24.20 -6.08 24.31
N ASP A 412 -24.16 -7.28 24.91
CA ASP A 412 -25.05 -8.41 24.56
C ASP A 412 -26.56 -8.06 24.69
N GLU A 413 -26.88 -7.01 25.44
CA GLU A 413 -28.25 -6.52 25.66
C GLU A 413 -28.77 -5.62 24.52
N THR A 414 -27.89 -5.13 23.62
CA THR A 414 -28.28 -4.19 22.56
C THR A 414 -28.60 -4.90 21.24
N GLN A 415 -29.86 -4.84 20.82
CA GLN A 415 -30.29 -5.27 19.48
C GLN A 415 -30.43 -4.05 18.58
N TRP A 416 -29.68 -4.05 17.47
CA TRP A 416 -29.74 -2.97 16.47
C TRP A 416 -30.76 -3.31 15.38
N PRO A 417 -31.71 -2.41 15.06
CA PRO A 417 -32.61 -2.63 13.95
C PRO A 417 -31.86 -2.56 12.61
N THR A 418 -32.27 -3.40 11.65
CA THR A 418 -31.67 -3.45 10.31
C THR A 418 -31.79 -2.09 9.61
N GLY A 419 -30.68 -1.55 9.11
CA GLY A 419 -30.63 -0.29 8.37
C GLY A 419 -30.14 0.92 9.16
N MET A 420 -30.14 0.86 10.50
CA MET A 420 -29.68 1.99 11.33
C MET A 420 -28.16 2.20 11.26
N LEU A 421 -27.42 1.10 11.08
CA LEU A 421 -25.97 1.09 10.98
C LEU A 421 -25.46 1.40 9.56
N ASP A 422 -26.33 1.46 8.54
CA ASP A 422 -25.93 1.59 7.13
C ASP A 422 -25.19 2.92 6.86
N ASN A 423 -25.68 4.03 7.42
CA ASN A 423 -25.01 5.33 7.30
C ASN A 423 -23.64 5.35 8.01
N LEU A 424 -23.50 4.59 9.10
CA LEU A 424 -22.24 4.44 9.83
C LEU A 424 -21.28 3.53 9.09
N MET A 425 -21.79 2.47 8.46
CA MET A 425 -21.03 1.62 7.55
C MET A 425 -20.48 2.47 6.41
N PHE A 426 -21.30 3.28 5.76
CA PHE A 426 -20.86 4.19 4.69
C PHE A 426 -19.74 5.14 5.17
N SER A 427 -19.91 5.75 6.34
CA SER A 427 -18.89 6.63 6.94
C SER A 427 -17.59 5.87 7.26
N ALA A 428 -17.70 4.63 7.77
CA ALA A 428 -16.55 3.77 8.06
C ALA A 428 -15.76 3.41 6.80
N LEU A 429 -16.48 3.15 5.68
CA LEU A 429 -15.87 2.91 4.38
C LEU A 429 -15.12 4.16 3.91
N LEU A 430 -15.71 5.35 3.99
CA LEU A 430 -15.03 6.58 3.55
C LEU A 430 -13.74 6.86 4.34
N LEU A 431 -13.77 6.69 5.66
CA LEU A 431 -12.65 6.95 6.58
C LEU A 431 -11.58 5.84 6.63
N ASP A 432 -11.75 4.76 5.88
CA ASP A 432 -10.82 3.61 5.83
C ASP A 432 -10.67 2.87 7.17
N ARG A 433 -11.78 2.74 7.93
CA ARG A 433 -11.80 2.11 9.25
C ARG A 433 -12.21 0.63 9.18
N VAL A 434 -11.27 -0.24 8.82
CA VAL A 434 -11.51 -1.67 8.54
C VAL A 434 -12.13 -2.42 9.72
N ASP A 435 -11.66 -2.16 10.93
CA ASP A 435 -12.13 -2.91 12.10
C ASP A 435 -13.58 -2.57 12.47
N PHE A 436 -14.02 -1.34 12.23
CA PHE A 436 -15.43 -0.96 12.38
C PHE A 436 -16.31 -1.63 11.33
N VAL A 437 -15.81 -1.77 10.09
CA VAL A 437 -16.53 -2.49 9.03
C VAL A 437 -16.70 -3.97 9.42
N LYS A 438 -15.65 -4.63 9.93
CA LYS A 438 -15.76 -6.00 10.48
C LYS A 438 -16.82 -6.07 11.59
N LEU A 439 -16.77 -5.14 12.54
CA LEU A 439 -17.71 -5.08 13.65
C LEU A 439 -19.16 -4.94 13.15
N PHE A 440 -19.42 -4.04 12.20
CA PHE A 440 -20.76 -3.85 11.67
C PHE A 440 -21.26 -5.05 10.86
N LEU A 441 -20.37 -5.78 10.18
CA LEU A 441 -20.72 -7.05 9.53
C LEU A 441 -21.07 -8.13 10.56
N GLU A 442 -20.33 -8.23 11.67
CA GLU A 442 -20.60 -9.17 12.78
C GLU A 442 -21.96 -8.91 13.46
N TYR A 443 -22.32 -7.63 13.67
CA TYR A 443 -23.56 -7.24 14.36
C TYR A 443 -24.77 -7.01 13.43
N GLY A 444 -24.71 -7.45 12.18
CA GLY A 444 -25.91 -7.65 11.35
C GLY A 444 -26.15 -6.68 10.19
N VAL A 445 -25.15 -5.92 9.71
CA VAL A 445 -25.27 -5.17 8.45
C VAL A 445 -25.19 -6.11 7.26
N GLY A 446 -26.34 -6.35 6.62
CA GLY A 446 -26.40 -7.14 5.39
C GLY A 446 -25.86 -6.38 4.18
N LEU A 447 -24.75 -6.84 3.58
CA LEU A 447 -24.18 -6.21 2.37
C LEU A 447 -25.17 -6.15 1.18
N LYS A 448 -26.11 -7.10 1.10
CA LYS A 448 -27.16 -7.14 0.06
C LYS A 448 -28.23 -6.07 0.21
N THR A 449 -28.51 -5.61 1.43
CA THR A 449 -29.46 -4.53 1.68
C THR A 449 -28.77 -3.17 1.63
N PHE A 450 -27.53 -3.10 2.10
CA PHE A 450 -26.73 -1.87 2.15
C PHE A 450 -26.30 -1.35 0.76
N LEU A 451 -25.79 -2.23 -0.10
CA LEU A 451 -25.17 -1.80 -1.35
C LEU A 451 -26.19 -1.64 -2.48
N THR A 452 -26.66 -0.41 -2.67
CA THR A 452 -27.39 0.04 -3.86
C THR A 452 -26.46 0.70 -4.87
N LYS A 453 -26.93 0.88 -6.10
CA LYS A 453 -26.21 1.63 -7.14
C LYS A 453 -25.83 3.04 -6.66
N ASP A 454 -26.79 3.77 -6.08
CA ASP A 454 -26.57 5.14 -5.61
C ASP A 454 -25.56 5.20 -4.48
N CYS A 455 -25.55 4.20 -3.59
CA CYS A 455 -24.56 4.08 -2.53
C CYS A 455 -23.14 3.92 -3.11
N LEU A 456 -22.98 3.08 -4.13
CA LEU A 456 -21.70 2.86 -4.80
C LEU A 456 -21.23 4.12 -5.54
N GLU A 457 -22.12 4.81 -6.26
CA GLU A 457 -21.79 6.07 -6.95
C GLU A 457 -21.33 7.15 -5.95
N LYS A 458 -22.08 7.34 -4.85
CA LYS A 458 -21.66 8.25 -3.77
C LYS A 458 -20.31 7.88 -3.17
N LEU A 459 -20.07 6.59 -2.96
CA LEU A 459 -18.82 6.08 -2.39
C LEU A 459 -17.62 6.38 -3.31
N TYR A 460 -17.74 6.24 -4.64
CA TYR A 460 -16.69 6.64 -5.57
C TYR A 460 -16.48 8.16 -5.61
N GLN A 461 -17.54 8.96 -5.45
CA GLN A 461 -17.47 10.43 -5.48
C GLN A 461 -16.87 11.04 -4.21
N GLU A 462 -17.22 10.51 -3.03
CA GLU A 462 -16.81 11.06 -1.73
C GLU A 462 -15.47 10.50 -1.22
N THR A 463 -14.96 9.43 -1.83
CA THR A 463 -13.66 8.87 -1.44
C THR A 463 -12.52 9.81 -1.82
N LYS A 464 -11.63 10.10 -0.86
CA LYS A 464 -10.39 10.85 -1.11
C LYS A 464 -9.51 10.10 -2.12
N MET A 465 -9.39 10.65 -3.31
CA MET A 465 -8.59 10.09 -4.39
C MET A 465 -7.13 10.55 -4.31
N THR A 466 -6.22 9.68 -4.73
CA THR A 466 -4.84 10.07 -5.05
C THR A 466 -4.79 10.76 -6.42
N PRO A 467 -3.78 11.61 -6.71
CA PRO A 467 -3.64 12.27 -8.01
C PRO A 467 -3.66 11.29 -9.20
N LEU A 468 -3.20 10.06 -8.98
CA LEU A 468 -3.27 8.99 -9.95
C LEU A 468 -4.72 8.56 -10.22
N GLN A 469 -5.51 8.31 -9.18
CA GLN A 469 -6.91 7.93 -9.33
C GLN A 469 -7.72 9.07 -9.97
N GLU A 470 -7.49 10.32 -9.56
CA GLU A 470 -8.08 11.48 -10.23
C GLU A 470 -7.74 11.50 -11.72
N SER A 471 -6.49 11.23 -12.09
CA SER A 471 -6.09 11.13 -13.50
C SER A 471 -6.78 9.98 -14.24
N LEU A 472 -7.03 8.84 -13.58
CA LEU A 472 -7.70 7.70 -14.19
C LEU A 472 -9.17 8.00 -14.52
N PHE A 473 -9.90 8.61 -13.58
CA PHE A 473 -11.31 8.94 -13.77
C PHE A 473 -11.53 10.17 -14.67
N ASN A 474 -10.54 11.08 -14.75
CA ASN A 474 -10.61 12.26 -15.62
C ASN A 474 -10.09 11.99 -17.05
N ASN A 475 -9.22 11.00 -17.25
CA ASN A 475 -8.71 10.61 -18.56
C ASN A 475 -9.77 9.85 -19.37
N GLY A 476 -10.75 10.59 -19.89
CA GLY A 476 -11.81 10.03 -20.73
C GLY A 476 -12.80 11.05 -21.28
N ASN A 477 -12.87 12.26 -20.68
CA ASN A 477 -13.88 13.26 -21.06
C ASN A 477 -13.28 14.52 -21.71
N LYS A 478 -13.88 14.90 -22.83
CA LYS A 478 -13.82 16.27 -23.40
C LYS A 478 -14.87 17.20 -22.78
N ASP A 479 -15.76 16.65 -21.95
CA ASP A 479 -16.89 17.34 -21.32
C ASP A 479 -16.64 17.52 -19.81
N ASN A 480 -16.70 18.76 -19.34
CA ASN A 480 -16.32 19.25 -18.00
C ASN A 480 -17.20 18.74 -16.82
N ASP A 481 -17.93 17.63 -16.96
CA ASP A 481 -18.73 17.07 -15.87
C ASP A 481 -17.85 16.18 -14.97
N ASN A 482 -17.49 16.74 -13.80
CA ASN A 482 -16.68 16.11 -12.75
C ASN A 482 -17.44 15.03 -11.95
N THR A 483 -18.68 14.69 -12.29
CA THR A 483 -19.44 13.64 -11.60
C THR A 483 -18.97 12.25 -12.03
N ILE A 484 -18.69 11.38 -11.06
CA ILE A 484 -18.31 9.99 -11.32
C ILE A 484 -19.58 9.15 -11.42
N ASP A 485 -19.90 8.69 -12.63
CA ASP A 485 -21.00 7.76 -12.90
C ASP A 485 -20.48 6.33 -12.93
N ILE A 486 -21.35 5.35 -12.61
CA ILE A 486 -20.95 3.93 -12.63
C ILE A 486 -20.46 3.44 -14.00
N LYS A 487 -20.90 4.09 -15.08
CA LYS A 487 -20.45 3.80 -16.44
C LYS A 487 -18.99 4.24 -16.67
N LYS A 488 -18.57 5.36 -16.10
CA LYS A 488 -17.15 5.77 -16.11
C LYS A 488 -16.30 4.74 -15.35
N VAL A 489 -16.81 4.22 -14.24
CA VAL A 489 -16.14 3.13 -13.48
C VAL A 489 -16.03 1.86 -14.33
N GLU A 490 -17.09 1.49 -15.06
CA GLU A 490 -17.07 0.36 -16.01
C GLU A 490 -15.99 0.52 -17.09
N ASP A 491 -15.94 1.69 -17.71
CA ASP A 491 -14.98 2.01 -18.76
C ASP A 491 -13.54 1.94 -18.22
N VAL A 492 -13.28 2.51 -17.04
CA VAL A 492 -11.96 2.44 -16.37
C VAL A 492 -11.56 1.00 -16.06
N ILE A 493 -12.46 0.18 -15.51
CA ILE A 493 -12.16 -1.24 -15.23
C ILE A 493 -11.85 -1.99 -16.52
N ASN A 494 -12.66 -1.80 -17.57
CA ASN A 494 -12.47 -2.45 -18.86
C ASN A 494 -11.18 -1.98 -19.55
N ASP A 495 -10.81 -0.71 -19.43
CA ASP A 495 -9.55 -0.18 -19.96
C ASP A 495 -8.35 -0.78 -19.23
N LEU A 496 -8.39 -0.84 -17.89
CA LEU A 496 -7.31 -1.41 -17.08
C LEU A 496 -7.13 -2.92 -17.31
N MET A 497 -8.23 -3.66 -17.50
CA MET A 497 -8.24 -5.09 -17.78
C MET A 497 -8.00 -5.43 -19.25
N GLY A 498 -8.24 -4.48 -20.15
CA GLY A 498 -8.23 -4.64 -21.60
C GLY A 498 -9.60 -5.07 -22.14
N ALA A 499 -10.33 -4.13 -22.74
CA ALA A 499 -11.72 -4.30 -23.21
C ALA A 499 -11.95 -5.44 -24.24
N GLN A 500 -10.88 -5.96 -24.85
CA GLN A 500 -10.92 -7.10 -25.77
C GLN A 500 -11.00 -8.45 -25.04
N TYR A 501 -10.49 -8.52 -23.81
CA TYR A 501 -10.34 -9.76 -23.05
C TYR A 501 -11.39 -9.89 -21.97
N PHE A 502 -11.75 -8.78 -21.33
CA PHE A 502 -12.61 -8.74 -20.17
C PHE A 502 -13.72 -7.72 -20.42
N GLN A 503 -14.97 -8.19 -20.47
CA GLN A 503 -16.14 -7.34 -20.63
C GLN A 503 -16.94 -7.33 -19.34
N TYR A 504 -16.56 -6.43 -18.44
CA TYR A 504 -17.32 -6.19 -17.24
C TYR A 504 -18.48 -5.27 -17.54
N SER A 505 -19.67 -5.59 -17.03
CA SER A 505 -20.81 -4.67 -17.12
C SER A 505 -21.68 -4.60 -15.89
N TYR A 506 -21.95 -3.36 -15.47
CA TYR A 506 -22.90 -2.99 -14.43
C TYR A 506 -24.35 -3.01 -14.93
N TYR A 507 -24.57 -3.14 -16.24
CA TYR A 507 -25.88 -3.19 -16.87
C TYR A 507 -26.29 -4.62 -17.20
N HIS A 508 -27.61 -4.88 -17.22
CA HIS A 508 -28.16 -6.09 -17.84
C HIS A 508 -27.99 -6.02 -19.37
N LYS A 509 -28.09 -7.17 -20.05
CA LYS A 509 -28.04 -7.25 -21.53
C LYS A 509 -29.08 -6.37 -22.23
N ASN A 510 -30.10 -5.89 -21.50
CA ASN A 510 -31.15 -4.99 -21.96
C ASN A 510 -30.85 -3.50 -21.71
N ASN A 511 -29.64 -3.12 -21.30
CA ASN A 511 -29.22 -1.76 -20.92
C ASN A 511 -29.90 -1.15 -19.68
N GLU A 512 -30.60 -1.95 -18.87
CA GLU A 512 -31.09 -1.52 -17.56
C GLU A 512 -29.99 -1.68 -16.49
N PRO A 513 -29.76 -0.67 -15.63
CA PRO A 513 -28.78 -0.77 -14.55
C PRO A 513 -29.21 -1.83 -13.54
N LYS A 514 -28.25 -2.62 -13.03
CA LYS A 514 -28.53 -3.57 -11.94
C LYS A 514 -28.83 -2.79 -10.65
N GLU A 515 -30.10 -2.69 -10.25
CA GLU A 515 -30.50 -2.03 -8.99
C GLU A 515 -30.01 -2.77 -7.75
N LYS A 516 -29.91 -4.11 -7.83
CA LYS A 516 -29.38 -4.98 -6.77
C LYS A 516 -28.28 -5.85 -7.34
N TYR A 517 -27.11 -5.82 -6.71
CA TYR A 517 -25.98 -6.66 -7.10
C TYR A 517 -26.15 -8.08 -6.55
N SER A 518 -25.97 -9.08 -7.40
CA SER A 518 -26.00 -10.50 -6.97
C SER A 518 -24.89 -10.81 -5.95
N PHE A 519 -23.75 -10.11 -6.07
CA PHE A 519 -22.58 -10.26 -5.21
C PHE A 519 -22.05 -8.88 -4.77
N PRO A 520 -22.60 -8.27 -3.69
CA PRO A 520 -22.21 -6.94 -3.25
C PRO A 520 -20.75 -6.81 -2.77
N ALA A 521 -20.24 -7.82 -2.06
CA ALA A 521 -18.86 -7.84 -1.57
C ALA A 521 -17.83 -7.69 -2.71
N LYS A 522 -18.13 -8.25 -3.89
CA LYS A 522 -17.30 -8.12 -5.09
C LYS A 522 -17.16 -6.67 -5.58
N GLU A 523 -18.24 -5.90 -5.54
CA GLU A 523 -18.21 -4.49 -5.98
C GLU A 523 -17.43 -3.62 -5.00
N LEU A 524 -17.62 -3.84 -3.69
CA LEU A 524 -16.83 -3.18 -2.64
C LEU A 524 -15.36 -3.60 -2.68
N PHE A 525 -15.07 -4.85 -3.03
CA PHE A 525 -13.71 -5.32 -3.30
C PHE A 525 -13.07 -4.59 -4.47
N LEU A 526 -13.75 -4.46 -5.61
CA LEU A 526 -13.24 -3.72 -6.77
C LEU A 526 -12.98 -2.25 -6.43
N TRP A 527 -13.90 -1.61 -5.71
CA TRP A 527 -13.68 -0.26 -5.19
C TRP A 527 -12.44 -0.18 -4.30
N ALA A 528 -12.30 -1.06 -3.31
CA ALA A 528 -11.17 -1.05 -2.39
C ALA A 528 -9.83 -1.25 -3.11
N VAL A 529 -9.79 -2.09 -4.16
CA VAL A 529 -8.62 -2.31 -5.00
C VAL A 529 -8.29 -1.07 -5.83
N LEU A 530 -9.27 -0.46 -6.50
CA LEU A 530 -9.08 0.77 -7.28
C LEU A 530 -8.61 1.94 -6.39
N MET A 531 -9.12 2.02 -5.16
CA MET A 531 -8.72 3.01 -4.17
C MET A 531 -7.39 2.68 -3.46
N ASN A 532 -6.77 1.54 -3.77
CA ASN A 532 -5.52 1.04 -3.17
C ASN A 532 -5.58 0.90 -1.63
N ARG A 533 -6.74 0.46 -1.10
CA ARG A 533 -6.97 0.21 0.33
C ARG A 533 -6.73 -1.26 0.66
N ARG A 534 -5.50 -1.60 1.09
CA ARG A 534 -5.02 -2.99 1.22
C ARG A 534 -5.82 -3.85 2.21
N GLU A 535 -6.08 -3.33 3.40
CA GLU A 535 -6.79 -4.09 4.45
C GLU A 535 -8.28 -4.24 4.15
N MET A 536 -8.90 -3.18 3.62
CA MET A 536 -10.30 -3.21 3.14
C MET A 536 -10.50 -4.19 1.99
N ALA A 537 -9.59 -4.19 1.01
CA ALA A 537 -9.63 -5.13 -0.10
C ALA A 537 -9.47 -6.58 0.38
N PHE A 538 -8.65 -6.82 1.42
CA PHE A 538 -8.56 -8.15 2.02
C PHE A 538 -9.84 -8.58 2.72
N LEU A 539 -10.49 -7.67 3.45
CA LEU A 539 -11.76 -7.95 4.13
C LEU A 539 -12.84 -8.38 3.12
N PHE A 540 -13.05 -7.58 2.07
CA PHE A 540 -14.07 -7.92 1.06
C PHE A 540 -13.71 -9.10 0.17
N TRP A 541 -12.43 -9.44 0.07
CA TRP A 541 -11.99 -10.68 -0.56
C TRP A 541 -12.34 -11.91 0.29
N LYS A 542 -12.24 -11.80 1.63
CA LYS A 542 -12.62 -12.86 2.57
C LYS A 542 -14.14 -13.07 2.63
N GLU A 543 -14.92 -11.98 2.59
CA GLU A 543 -16.38 -12.01 2.60
C GLU A 543 -17.01 -12.28 1.20
N GLY A 544 -16.19 -12.23 0.15
CA GLY A 544 -16.63 -12.36 -1.23
C GLY A 544 -16.55 -13.78 -1.75
N MET A 545 -17.58 -14.22 -2.47
CA MET A 545 -17.54 -15.49 -3.23
C MET A 545 -16.61 -15.36 -4.46
N GLU A 546 -16.07 -16.49 -4.92
CA GLU A 546 -15.12 -16.58 -6.03
C GLU A 546 -13.75 -15.91 -5.75
N GLY A 547 -13.10 -16.32 -4.65
CA GLY A 547 -11.83 -15.77 -4.20
C GLY A 547 -10.67 -15.90 -5.20
N LEU A 548 -10.62 -16.96 -6.01
CA LEU A 548 -9.54 -17.19 -6.99
C LEU A 548 -9.56 -16.16 -8.13
N PRO A 549 -10.64 -15.99 -8.91
CA PRO A 549 -10.70 -14.96 -9.94
C PRO A 549 -10.62 -13.54 -9.37
N ALA A 550 -11.21 -13.29 -8.18
CA ALA A 550 -11.12 -11.98 -7.53
C ALA A 550 -9.66 -11.56 -7.28
N ALA A 551 -8.83 -12.45 -6.74
CA ALA A 551 -7.42 -12.20 -6.50
C ALA A 551 -6.64 -11.96 -7.81
N LEU A 552 -6.93 -12.72 -8.87
CA LEU A 552 -6.27 -12.55 -10.17
C LEU A 552 -6.64 -11.22 -10.85
N VAL A 553 -7.90 -10.81 -10.76
CA VAL A 553 -8.37 -9.52 -11.29
C VAL A 553 -7.76 -8.36 -10.51
N ALA A 554 -7.72 -8.44 -9.18
CA ALA A 554 -7.07 -7.42 -8.36
C ALA A 554 -5.59 -7.28 -8.69
N ASN A 555 -4.87 -8.39 -8.87
CA ASN A 555 -3.47 -8.37 -9.31
C ASN A 555 -3.33 -7.67 -10.68
N ARG A 556 -4.19 -7.97 -11.66
CA ARG A 556 -4.16 -7.31 -12.98
C ARG A 556 -4.41 -5.81 -12.88
N LEU A 557 -5.42 -5.39 -12.10
CA LEU A 557 -5.78 -3.97 -11.91
C LEU A 557 -4.64 -3.20 -11.25
N LEU A 558 -4.04 -3.76 -10.18
CA LEU A 558 -2.91 -3.14 -9.48
C LEU A 558 -1.67 -3.03 -10.39
N LYS A 559 -1.36 -4.09 -11.16
CA LYS A 559 -0.28 -4.05 -12.16
C LYS A 559 -0.56 -3.06 -13.29
N ALA A 560 -1.82 -2.84 -13.67
CA ALA A 560 -2.22 -1.82 -14.64
C ALA A 560 -1.97 -0.41 -14.09
N MET A 561 -2.49 -0.12 -12.90
CA MET A 561 -2.31 1.18 -12.23
C MET A 561 -0.84 1.49 -11.98
N LYS A 562 -0.04 0.47 -11.64
CA LYS A 562 1.41 0.59 -11.49
C LYS A 562 2.09 1.08 -12.78
N LYS A 563 1.63 0.63 -13.96
CA LYS A 563 2.22 1.05 -15.24
C LYS A 563 1.90 2.51 -15.56
N ILE A 564 0.74 2.99 -15.12
CA ILE A 564 0.28 4.37 -15.31
C ILE A 564 0.97 5.32 -14.31
N SER A 565 1.33 4.83 -13.12
CA SER A 565 1.99 5.64 -12.09
C SER A 565 3.42 6.04 -12.48
N ARG A 566 3.76 7.31 -12.21
CA ARG A 566 5.12 7.86 -12.36
C ARG A 566 5.90 7.90 -11.04
N ASP A 567 5.20 7.95 -9.92
CA ASP A 567 5.79 8.06 -8.59
C ASP A 567 6.35 6.72 -8.09
N TYR A 568 7.65 6.67 -7.78
CA TYR A 568 8.34 5.45 -7.36
C TYR A 568 7.75 4.81 -6.09
N ASP A 569 7.39 5.61 -5.09
CA ASP A 569 6.78 5.10 -3.85
C ASP A 569 5.41 4.48 -4.08
N GLN A 570 4.61 5.06 -4.98
CA GLN A 570 3.30 4.50 -5.35
C GLN A 570 3.47 3.21 -6.15
N ILE A 571 4.44 3.16 -7.08
CA ILE A 571 4.80 1.95 -7.84
C ILE A 571 5.13 0.79 -6.88
N ASN A 572 5.95 1.05 -5.87
CA ASN A 572 6.32 0.03 -4.89
C ASN A 572 5.15 -0.42 -4.02
N LYS A 573 4.30 0.51 -3.55
CA LYS A 573 3.09 0.17 -2.79
C LYS A 573 2.12 -0.67 -3.62
N LEU A 574 1.85 -0.29 -4.87
CA LEU A 574 0.99 -1.04 -5.79
C LEU A 574 1.58 -2.41 -6.13
N GLN A 575 2.90 -2.50 -6.33
CA GLN A 575 3.58 -3.78 -6.56
C GLN A 575 3.43 -4.71 -5.36
N GLY A 576 3.72 -4.23 -4.15
CA GLY A 576 3.57 -5.03 -2.93
C GLY A 576 2.12 -5.48 -2.73
N HIS A 577 1.15 -4.63 -3.07
CA HIS A 577 -0.27 -5.00 -3.02
C HIS A 577 -0.64 -6.07 -4.07
N ALA A 578 -0.12 -5.96 -5.30
CA ALA A 578 -0.35 -6.94 -6.36
C ALA A 578 0.25 -8.31 -6.02
N ASP A 579 1.47 -8.33 -5.46
CA ASP A 579 2.19 -9.55 -5.11
C ASP A 579 1.45 -10.35 -4.02
N LEU A 580 0.80 -9.67 -3.07
CA LEU A 580 -0.03 -10.33 -2.05
C LEU A 580 -1.25 -11.02 -2.64
N PHE A 581 -1.92 -10.41 -3.61
CA PHE A 581 -3.03 -11.06 -4.30
C PHE A 581 -2.55 -12.19 -5.22
N GLU A 582 -1.35 -12.11 -5.78
CA GLU A 582 -0.74 -13.23 -6.51
C GLU A 582 -0.52 -14.43 -5.58
N GLU A 583 0.04 -14.18 -4.39
CA GLU A 583 0.27 -15.20 -3.38
C GLU A 583 -1.04 -15.85 -2.88
N ARG A 584 -2.09 -15.04 -2.68
CA ARG A 584 -3.42 -15.54 -2.29
C ARG A 584 -4.03 -16.41 -3.38
N ALA A 585 -3.99 -15.98 -4.64
CA ALA A 585 -4.49 -16.78 -5.76
C ALA A 585 -3.77 -18.13 -5.87
N ILE A 586 -2.44 -18.13 -5.70
CA ILE A 586 -1.62 -19.34 -5.67
C ILE A 586 -2.00 -20.25 -4.50
N GLY A 587 -2.16 -19.67 -3.31
CA GLY A 587 -2.52 -20.40 -2.09
C GLY A 587 -3.86 -21.12 -2.21
N VAL A 588 -4.90 -20.39 -2.65
CA VAL A 588 -6.23 -20.97 -2.87
C VAL A 588 -6.18 -22.08 -3.92
N LEU A 589 -5.49 -21.86 -5.05
CA LEU A 589 -5.38 -22.90 -6.08
C LEU A 589 -4.65 -24.15 -5.58
N THR A 590 -3.63 -23.99 -4.74
CA THR A 590 -2.87 -25.11 -4.17
C THR A 590 -3.75 -25.96 -3.25
N GLU A 591 -4.59 -25.31 -2.43
CA GLU A 591 -5.56 -25.98 -1.57
C GLU A 591 -6.68 -26.68 -2.38
N CYS A 592 -7.19 -26.03 -3.44
CA CYS A 592 -8.15 -26.66 -4.35
C CYS A 592 -7.56 -27.89 -5.05
N TYR A 593 -6.30 -27.83 -5.49
CA TYR A 593 -5.64 -28.94 -6.17
C TYR A 593 -5.32 -30.09 -5.21
N ALA A 594 -4.95 -29.77 -3.96
CA ALA A 594 -4.69 -30.77 -2.93
C ALA A 594 -5.95 -31.52 -2.48
N SER A 595 -7.13 -30.90 -2.56
CA SER A 595 -8.40 -31.54 -2.22
C SER A 595 -8.97 -32.37 -3.37
N ASP A 596 -9.12 -31.80 -4.57
CA ASP A 596 -9.56 -32.54 -5.77
C ASP A 596 -8.92 -31.97 -7.04
N GLU A 597 -8.01 -32.76 -7.63
CA GLU A 597 -7.33 -32.40 -8.87
C GLU A 597 -8.31 -32.15 -10.03
N LYS A 598 -9.36 -32.96 -10.20
CA LYS A 598 -10.28 -32.84 -11.35
C LYS A 598 -11.17 -31.60 -11.23
N MET A 599 -11.70 -31.35 -10.04
CA MET A 599 -12.50 -30.16 -9.78
C MET A 599 -11.66 -28.89 -9.92
N ALA A 600 -10.41 -28.89 -9.43
CA ALA A 600 -9.48 -27.78 -9.63
C ALA A 600 -9.16 -27.50 -11.11
N LEU A 601 -9.01 -28.54 -11.93
CA LEU A 601 -8.81 -28.40 -13.37
C LEU A 601 -10.04 -27.84 -14.09
N GLN A 602 -11.25 -28.22 -13.67
CA GLN A 602 -12.50 -27.65 -14.19
C GLN A 602 -12.65 -26.18 -13.79
N LEU A 603 -12.31 -25.84 -12.54
CA LEU A 603 -12.33 -24.48 -12.00
C LEU A 603 -11.50 -23.50 -12.84
N LEU A 604 -10.31 -23.92 -13.27
CA LEU A 604 -9.39 -23.10 -14.08
C LEU A 604 -9.94 -22.75 -15.49
N VAL A 605 -10.79 -23.61 -16.06
CA VAL A 605 -11.31 -23.52 -17.43
C VAL A 605 -12.75 -22.99 -17.49
N GLN A 606 -13.44 -22.98 -16.34
CA GLN A 606 -14.82 -22.51 -16.22
C GLN A 606 -14.95 -21.07 -16.71
N GLN A 607 -15.94 -20.83 -17.57
CA GLN A 607 -16.39 -19.49 -17.91
C GLN A 607 -17.16 -18.87 -16.74
N ARG A 608 -16.68 -17.74 -16.22
CA ARG A 608 -17.33 -17.00 -15.13
C ARG A 608 -18.12 -15.81 -15.67
N ASP A 609 -19.43 -15.81 -15.49
CA ASP A 609 -20.29 -14.69 -15.95
C ASP A 609 -20.08 -13.41 -15.11
N ASN A 610 -19.75 -13.55 -13.82
CA ASN A 610 -19.45 -12.43 -12.91
C ASN A 610 -18.17 -11.65 -13.27
N TRP A 611 -17.25 -12.32 -13.96
CA TRP A 611 -15.91 -11.84 -14.32
C TRP A 611 -15.73 -11.81 -15.85
N GLY A 612 -16.69 -11.18 -16.53
CA GLY A 612 -16.58 -10.83 -17.96
C GLY A 612 -16.53 -12.01 -18.92
N GLN A 613 -17.14 -13.16 -18.57
CA GLN A 613 -17.14 -14.38 -19.37
C GLN A 613 -15.74 -14.94 -19.67
N THR A 614 -14.79 -14.71 -18.78
CA THR A 614 -13.43 -15.23 -18.90
C THR A 614 -13.20 -16.42 -17.98
N SER A 615 -12.13 -17.18 -18.24
CA SER A 615 -11.67 -18.25 -17.36
C SER A 615 -10.47 -17.79 -16.54
N CYS A 616 -10.28 -18.38 -15.35
CA CYS A 616 -9.22 -17.97 -14.41
C CYS A 616 -7.82 -18.04 -15.04
N ILE A 617 -7.55 -19.06 -15.88
CA ILE A 617 -6.26 -19.18 -16.56
C ILE A 617 -6.01 -18.04 -17.56
N LEU A 618 -7.05 -17.57 -18.25
CA LEU A 618 -6.93 -16.45 -19.19
C LEU A 618 -6.72 -15.12 -18.46
N ILE A 619 -7.37 -14.92 -17.30
CA ILE A 619 -7.13 -13.75 -16.44
C ILE A 619 -5.67 -13.73 -15.97
N ALA A 620 -5.16 -14.87 -15.50
CA ALA A 620 -3.78 -14.98 -15.02
C ALA A 620 -2.73 -14.70 -16.12
N VAL A 621 -3.00 -15.12 -17.36
CA VAL A 621 -2.11 -14.86 -18.50
C VAL A 621 -2.16 -13.38 -18.91
N ASN A 622 -3.34 -12.75 -18.91
CA ASN A 622 -3.47 -11.31 -19.15
C ASN A 622 -2.73 -10.49 -18.07
N ALA A 623 -2.68 -10.99 -16.83
CA ALA A 623 -1.94 -10.37 -15.73
C ALA A 623 -0.42 -10.57 -15.74
N ASP A 624 0.11 -11.38 -16.67
CA ASP A 624 1.52 -11.84 -16.66
C ASP A 624 1.91 -12.50 -15.32
N ASN A 625 1.00 -13.30 -14.75
CA ASN A 625 1.22 -14.01 -13.48
C ASN A 625 2.02 -15.29 -13.69
N LYS A 626 3.33 -15.13 -13.92
CA LYS A 626 4.26 -16.25 -14.19
C LYS A 626 4.28 -17.30 -13.07
N ARG A 627 4.25 -16.86 -11.79
CA ARG A 627 4.25 -17.76 -10.63
C ARG A 627 2.95 -18.57 -10.50
N PHE A 628 1.83 -17.99 -10.92
CA PHE A 628 0.56 -18.69 -10.95
C PHE A 628 0.53 -19.77 -12.03
N ILE A 629 0.99 -19.45 -13.25
CA ILE A 629 1.02 -20.42 -14.37
C ILE A 629 2.02 -21.56 -14.14
N SER A 630 3.10 -21.32 -13.38
CA SER A 630 4.04 -22.37 -12.99
C SER A 630 3.50 -23.36 -11.95
N GLN A 631 2.33 -23.10 -11.34
CA GLN A 631 1.72 -24.03 -10.39
C GLN A 631 1.44 -25.40 -11.02
N THR A 632 1.54 -26.46 -10.21
CA THR A 632 1.35 -27.85 -10.64
C THR A 632 -0.03 -28.07 -11.27
N ALA A 633 -1.09 -27.47 -10.71
CA ALA A 633 -2.44 -27.52 -11.25
C ALA A 633 -2.53 -26.97 -12.68
N CYS A 634 -1.95 -25.79 -12.95
CA CYS A 634 -1.92 -25.19 -14.27
C CYS A 634 -1.08 -26.02 -15.25
N GLN A 635 0.06 -26.57 -14.81
CA GLN A 635 0.91 -27.40 -15.67
C GLN A 635 0.28 -28.78 -15.98
N SER A 636 -0.47 -29.35 -15.04
CA SER A 636 -1.27 -30.56 -15.24
C SER A 636 -2.39 -30.30 -16.25
N LEU A 637 -3.11 -29.18 -16.09
CA LEU A 637 -4.10 -28.73 -17.07
C LEU A 637 -3.51 -28.58 -18.47
N LEU A 638 -2.38 -27.90 -18.58
CA LEU A 638 -1.69 -27.71 -19.86
C LEU A 638 -1.24 -29.03 -20.48
N SER A 639 -0.83 -30.01 -19.66
CA SER A 639 -0.47 -31.34 -20.15
C SER A 639 -1.71 -32.09 -20.66
N ASN A 640 -2.85 -31.97 -19.98
CA ASN A 640 -4.12 -32.55 -20.42
C ASN A 640 -4.62 -31.91 -21.73
N ILE A 641 -4.51 -30.59 -21.86
CA ILE A 641 -4.88 -29.88 -23.09
C ILE A 641 -3.93 -30.25 -24.23
N TRP A 642 -2.62 -30.35 -23.95
CA TRP A 642 -1.61 -30.75 -24.93
C TRP A 642 -1.89 -32.14 -25.51
N MET A 643 -2.16 -33.14 -24.65
CA MET A 643 -2.47 -34.51 -25.06
C MET A 643 -3.91 -34.69 -25.59
N GLY A 644 -4.80 -33.73 -25.33
CA GLY A 644 -6.17 -33.73 -25.79
C GLY A 644 -6.99 -34.88 -25.18
N LYS A 645 -7.51 -35.76 -26.03
CA LYS A 645 -8.28 -36.95 -25.59
C LYS A 645 -7.41 -38.20 -25.34
N MET A 646 -6.09 -38.06 -25.47
CA MET A 646 -5.12 -39.14 -25.23
C MET A 646 -4.65 -39.12 -23.77
N ASN A 647 -4.23 -40.27 -23.27
CA ASN A 647 -3.65 -40.35 -21.93
C ASN A 647 -2.24 -39.72 -21.91
N ASN A 648 -1.87 -39.07 -20.79
CA ASN A 648 -0.56 -38.45 -20.56
C ASN A 648 0.59 -39.47 -20.44
N SER A 649 0.31 -40.76 -20.25
CA SER A 649 1.32 -41.82 -20.15
C SER A 649 1.98 -42.20 -21.49
N ASN A 650 1.47 -41.70 -22.62
CA ASN A 650 2.02 -42.01 -23.93
C ASN A 650 3.37 -41.30 -24.15
N SER A 651 4.45 -42.06 -24.30
CA SER A 651 5.79 -41.52 -24.60
C SER A 651 5.90 -40.96 -26.01
N ASN A 652 6.75 -39.94 -26.22
CA ASN A 652 6.94 -39.27 -27.52
C ASN A 652 7.29 -40.23 -28.67
N TRP A 653 8.08 -41.28 -28.42
CA TRP A 653 8.43 -42.25 -29.47
C TRP A 653 7.23 -43.04 -29.99
N LYS A 654 6.25 -43.36 -29.13
CA LYS A 654 5.00 -44.02 -29.54
C LYS A 654 4.19 -43.12 -30.46
N LEU A 655 4.18 -41.82 -30.18
CA LEU A 655 3.50 -40.82 -31.01
C LEU A 655 4.18 -40.71 -32.39
N ILE A 656 5.51 -40.61 -32.44
CA ILE A 656 6.28 -40.54 -33.70
C ILE A 656 6.07 -41.81 -34.55
N ALA A 657 6.16 -43.00 -33.93
CA ALA A 657 5.91 -44.26 -34.63
C ALA A 657 4.47 -44.35 -35.20
N SER A 658 3.48 -43.79 -34.49
CA SER A 658 2.09 -43.78 -34.93
C SER A 658 1.80 -42.74 -36.03
N ILE A 659 2.59 -41.67 -36.11
CA ILE A 659 2.54 -40.69 -37.21
C ILE A 659 3.09 -41.31 -38.50
N LEU A 660 4.24 -42.00 -38.41
CA LEU A 660 4.86 -42.66 -39.57
C LEU A 660 4.03 -43.83 -40.09
N PHE A 661 3.40 -44.59 -39.18
CA PHE A 661 2.57 -45.73 -39.52
C PHE A 661 1.18 -45.62 -38.84
N PRO A 662 0.15 -45.14 -39.56
CA PRO A 662 -1.19 -44.92 -39.02
C PRO A 662 -1.87 -46.16 -38.43
N LEU A 663 -1.44 -47.37 -38.81
CA LEU A 663 -1.96 -48.64 -38.26
C LEU A 663 -1.63 -48.80 -36.77
N PHE A 664 -0.55 -48.18 -36.28
CA PHE A 664 -0.15 -48.25 -34.87
C PHE A 664 -1.00 -47.39 -33.93
N ILE A 665 -1.80 -46.46 -34.46
CA ILE A 665 -2.71 -45.62 -33.66
C ILE A 665 -3.69 -46.47 -32.84
N LEU A 666 -4.17 -47.58 -33.41
CA LEU A 666 -5.14 -48.46 -32.74
C LEU A 666 -4.48 -49.47 -31.78
N LEU A 667 -3.16 -49.70 -31.88
CA LEU A 667 -2.43 -50.73 -31.15
C LEU A 667 -1.57 -50.18 -30.00
N LEU A 668 -0.87 -49.06 -30.23
CA LEU A 668 0.14 -48.53 -29.30
C LEU A 668 -0.37 -47.38 -28.42
N ILE A 669 -1.46 -46.71 -28.82
CA ILE A 669 -1.94 -45.50 -28.15
C ILE A 669 -3.06 -45.79 -27.16
N THR A 670 -2.86 -45.33 -25.94
CA THR A 670 -3.89 -45.35 -24.91
C THR A 670 -4.71 -44.06 -24.93
N PHE A 671 -6.03 -44.19 -25.06
CA PHE A 671 -6.98 -43.09 -24.98
C PHE A 671 -7.59 -43.06 -23.58
N ASP A 672 -7.92 -41.87 -23.10
CA ASP A 672 -8.54 -41.72 -21.79
C ASP A 672 -9.94 -42.35 -21.80
N LYS A 673 -10.21 -43.26 -20.86
CA LYS A 673 -11.56 -43.80 -20.68
C LYS A 673 -12.33 -42.73 -19.91
N LYS A 674 -13.42 -42.19 -20.46
CA LYS A 674 -14.37 -41.42 -19.65
C LYS A 674 -14.91 -42.35 -18.55
N ASN A 675 -14.29 -42.31 -17.38
CA ASN A 675 -14.84 -42.90 -16.17
C ASN A 675 -15.88 -41.92 -15.63
N SER A 676 -17.14 -42.12 -16.01
CA SER A 676 -18.28 -41.59 -15.26
C SER A 676 -18.80 -42.68 -14.33
N GLU A 677 -18.96 -42.33 -13.06
CA GLU A 677 -19.90 -42.90 -12.09
C GLU A 677 -19.62 -44.30 -11.50
N LYS A 678 -18.99 -44.28 -10.33
CA LYS A 678 -19.38 -45.13 -9.20
C LYS A 678 -19.39 -44.28 -7.93
N ASP A 679 -20.51 -43.60 -7.69
CA ASP A 679 -20.87 -43.19 -6.33
C ASP A 679 -21.33 -44.43 -5.58
N GLN A 680 -20.61 -44.78 -4.51
CA GLN A 680 -21.15 -45.59 -3.43
C GLN A 680 -21.62 -44.64 -2.33
N GLY A 681 -22.94 -44.55 -2.15
CA GLY A 681 -23.57 -43.81 -1.06
C GLY A 681 -25.09 -43.77 -1.20
N CYS A 682 -25.77 -44.66 -0.45
CA CYS A 682 -27.21 -44.87 -0.25
C CYS A 682 -28.21 -43.81 -0.76
N GLU A 683 -29.17 -44.24 -1.60
CA GLU A 683 -30.59 -44.37 -1.22
C GLU A 683 -31.43 -45.04 -2.31
N SER A 684 -32.48 -45.72 -1.85
CA SER A 684 -33.30 -46.69 -2.58
C SER A 684 -34.46 -46.02 -3.32
N GLY A 685 -34.67 -46.33 -4.60
CA GLY A 685 -35.85 -45.83 -5.33
C GLY A 685 -35.91 -46.25 -6.80
N LYS A 686 -36.70 -47.28 -7.09
CA LYS A 686 -36.99 -47.82 -8.44
C LYS A 686 -37.44 -46.75 -9.44
N LYS A 687 -36.85 -46.72 -10.64
CA LYS A 687 -37.58 -46.60 -11.93
C LYS A 687 -36.79 -47.26 -13.06
N LYS A 688 -37.46 -48.18 -13.75
CA LYS A 688 -36.97 -48.99 -14.88
C LYS A 688 -36.90 -48.15 -16.16
N GLY A 689 -35.85 -48.38 -16.95
CA GLY A 689 -35.93 -48.37 -18.42
C GLY A 689 -35.20 -47.24 -19.15
N SER A 690 -33.91 -47.41 -19.40
CA SER A 690 -33.35 -47.38 -20.76
C SER A 690 -31.93 -47.94 -20.72
N LYS A 691 -31.54 -48.64 -21.77
CA LYS A 691 -30.33 -49.45 -21.87
C LYS A 691 -29.06 -48.61 -21.70
N ASN A 692 -28.14 -49.13 -20.89
CA ASN A 692 -26.75 -48.74 -20.83
C ASN A 692 -26.07 -48.96 -22.19
N GLU A 693 -25.69 -47.89 -22.88
CA GLU A 693 -24.65 -47.94 -23.92
C GLU A 693 -23.49 -47.06 -23.48
N ALA A 694 -22.53 -47.68 -22.79
CA ALA A 694 -21.18 -47.18 -22.69
C ALA A 694 -20.51 -47.34 -24.07
N GLU A 695 -20.63 -46.34 -24.94
CA GLU A 695 -19.93 -46.34 -26.23
C GLU A 695 -18.42 -46.12 -26.01
N ASN A 696 -17.66 -47.21 -26.11
CA ASN A 696 -16.25 -47.13 -26.47
C ASN A 696 -16.09 -46.30 -27.75
N LEU A 697 -15.27 -45.26 -27.73
CA LEU A 697 -14.96 -44.42 -28.90
C LEU A 697 -14.74 -45.27 -30.16
N SER A 698 -15.51 -45.00 -31.22
CA SER A 698 -15.41 -45.69 -32.51
C SER A 698 -14.00 -45.55 -33.11
N ARG A 699 -13.54 -46.51 -33.91
CA ARG A 699 -12.20 -46.47 -34.55
C ARG A 699 -11.95 -45.17 -35.31
N LYS A 700 -12.99 -44.63 -35.98
CA LYS A 700 -12.94 -43.34 -36.67
C LYS A 700 -12.78 -42.16 -35.71
N GLN A 701 -13.45 -42.20 -34.56
CA GLN A 701 -13.34 -41.16 -33.53
C GLN A 701 -11.98 -41.18 -32.83
N LYS A 702 -11.36 -42.36 -32.65
CA LYS A 702 -9.99 -42.48 -32.14
C LYS A 702 -8.95 -41.88 -33.09
N ILE A 703 -9.06 -42.17 -34.38
CA ILE A 703 -8.18 -41.60 -35.41
C ILE A 703 -8.38 -40.08 -35.50
N LEU A 704 -9.62 -39.60 -35.48
CA LEU A 704 -9.90 -38.17 -35.46
C LEU A 704 -9.32 -37.51 -34.21
N ALA A 705 -9.56 -38.10 -33.03
CA ALA A 705 -9.05 -37.59 -31.75
C ALA A 705 -7.51 -37.50 -31.72
N PHE A 706 -6.81 -38.45 -32.35
CA PHE A 706 -5.36 -38.44 -32.49
C PHE A 706 -4.85 -37.27 -33.34
N TYR A 707 -5.39 -37.10 -34.56
CA TYR A 707 -4.96 -36.01 -35.45
C TYR A 707 -5.43 -34.62 -34.99
N THR A 708 -6.48 -34.53 -34.18
CA THR A 708 -6.90 -33.26 -33.56
C THR A 708 -6.07 -32.87 -32.34
N ALA A 709 -5.18 -33.73 -31.85
CA ALA A 709 -4.40 -33.42 -30.66
C ALA A 709 -3.25 -32.44 -30.96
N PRO A 710 -3.06 -31.38 -30.14
CA PRO A 710 -2.02 -30.37 -30.36
C PRO A 710 -0.60 -30.94 -30.49
N VAL A 711 -0.25 -31.97 -29.71
CA VAL A 711 1.08 -32.61 -29.79
C VAL A 711 1.37 -33.15 -31.18
N ILE A 712 0.37 -33.79 -31.79
CA ILE A 712 0.52 -34.43 -33.10
C ILE A 712 0.65 -33.36 -34.18
N THR A 713 -0.16 -32.30 -34.10
CA THR A 713 -0.04 -31.14 -34.98
C THR A 713 1.35 -30.49 -34.85
N PHE A 714 1.90 -30.39 -33.64
CA PHE A 714 3.26 -29.88 -33.41
C PHE A 714 4.34 -30.76 -34.04
N ILE A 715 4.38 -32.06 -33.68
CA ILE A 715 5.41 -32.99 -34.18
C ILE A 715 5.36 -33.08 -35.71
N THR A 716 4.16 -33.13 -36.28
CA THR A 716 3.98 -33.17 -37.74
C THR A 716 4.48 -31.89 -38.39
N ASN A 717 4.15 -30.71 -37.84
CA ASN A 717 4.66 -29.43 -38.36
C ASN A 717 6.20 -29.33 -38.29
N VAL A 718 6.82 -29.81 -37.21
CA VAL A 718 8.29 -29.84 -37.09
C VAL A 718 8.91 -30.77 -38.12
N GLY A 719 8.35 -31.98 -38.30
CA GLY A 719 8.84 -32.92 -39.31
C GLY A 719 8.77 -32.36 -40.72
N PHE A 720 7.64 -31.75 -41.10
CA PHE A 720 7.48 -31.11 -42.41
C PHE A 720 8.38 -29.88 -42.58
N TYR A 721 8.66 -29.13 -41.52
CA TYR A 721 9.60 -28.00 -41.58
C TYR A 721 11.05 -28.44 -41.86
N VAL A 722 11.50 -29.55 -41.25
CA VAL A 722 12.82 -30.13 -41.57
C VAL A 722 12.90 -30.58 -43.02
N ILE A 723 11.84 -31.21 -43.54
CA ILE A 723 11.75 -31.60 -44.95
C ILE A 723 11.81 -30.38 -45.87
N PHE A 724 11.16 -29.27 -45.49
CA PHE A 724 11.23 -28.00 -46.22
C PHE A 724 12.67 -27.47 -46.31
N LEU A 725 13.41 -27.45 -45.20
CA LEU A 725 14.81 -26.98 -45.18
C LEU A 725 15.73 -27.87 -46.04
N ILE A 726 15.53 -29.19 -45.99
CA ILE A 726 16.28 -30.14 -46.83
C ILE A 726 15.98 -29.88 -48.31
N THR A 727 14.70 -29.71 -48.65
CA THR A 727 14.26 -29.42 -50.03
C THR A 727 14.82 -28.09 -50.52
N PHE A 728 14.79 -27.05 -49.69
CA PHE A 728 15.33 -25.73 -50.05
C PHE A 728 16.85 -25.78 -50.25
N SER A 729 17.56 -26.48 -49.37
CA SER A 729 19.02 -26.67 -49.49
C SER A 729 19.38 -27.45 -50.75
N TYR A 730 18.63 -28.49 -51.08
CA TYR A 730 18.82 -29.28 -52.30
C TYR A 730 18.59 -28.43 -53.57
N VAL A 731 17.51 -27.63 -53.61
CA VAL A 731 17.24 -26.74 -54.75
C VAL A 731 18.38 -25.73 -54.95
N LEU A 732 18.92 -25.13 -53.88
CA LEU A 732 19.99 -24.14 -54.00
C LEU A 732 21.36 -24.74 -54.36
N LEU A 733 21.69 -25.92 -53.85
CA LEU A 733 23.00 -26.55 -54.08
C LEU A 733 23.08 -27.31 -55.42
N VAL A 734 21.98 -27.95 -55.85
CA VAL A 734 22.00 -28.91 -56.97
C VAL A 734 21.22 -28.41 -58.18
N GLU A 735 20.00 -27.91 -57.98
CA GLU A 735 19.05 -27.66 -59.07
C GLU A 735 18.91 -26.19 -59.49
N PHE A 736 19.73 -25.27 -58.97
CA PHE A 736 19.64 -23.84 -59.29
C PHE A 736 20.23 -23.51 -60.68
N GLN A 737 19.44 -23.81 -61.71
CA GLN A 737 19.73 -23.62 -63.14
C GLN A 737 18.81 -22.55 -63.77
N ASN A 738 19.04 -22.20 -65.05
CA ASN A 738 18.27 -21.19 -65.79
C ASN A 738 16.81 -21.58 -66.03
N THR A 739 16.50 -22.89 -66.09
CA THR A 739 15.12 -23.40 -66.16
C THR A 739 14.62 -23.75 -64.77
N THR A 740 13.36 -23.40 -64.48
CA THR A 740 12.70 -23.74 -63.20
C THR A 740 12.46 -25.25 -63.09
N SER A 741 12.96 -25.87 -62.02
CA SER A 741 12.76 -27.31 -61.77
C SER A 741 11.42 -27.59 -61.06
N ASN A 742 10.95 -28.84 -61.11
CA ASN A 742 9.73 -29.25 -60.39
C ASN A 742 9.87 -29.09 -58.86
N MET A 743 11.08 -29.29 -58.32
CA MET A 743 11.35 -29.12 -56.88
C MET A 743 11.31 -27.64 -56.48
N GLU A 744 11.66 -26.75 -57.40
CA GLU A 744 11.54 -25.31 -57.19
C GLU A 744 10.08 -24.84 -57.14
N TYR A 745 9.20 -25.38 -58.00
CA TYR A 745 7.76 -25.11 -57.90
C TYR A 745 7.17 -25.62 -56.58
N LEU A 746 7.61 -26.79 -56.10
CA LEU A 746 7.22 -27.30 -54.79
C LEU A 746 7.64 -26.34 -53.67
N LEU A 747 8.85 -25.77 -53.74
CA LEU A 747 9.34 -24.77 -52.80
C LEU A 747 8.45 -23.50 -52.81
N TYR A 748 8.05 -23.01 -53.98
CA TYR A 748 7.16 -21.84 -54.10
C TYR A 748 5.80 -22.09 -53.46
N ILE A 749 5.20 -23.26 -53.71
CA ILE A 749 3.93 -23.65 -53.09
C ILE A 749 4.08 -23.73 -51.56
N TRP A 750 5.23 -24.21 -51.08
CA TRP A 750 5.50 -24.33 -49.64
C TRP A 750 5.59 -22.96 -48.97
N VAL A 751 6.36 -22.02 -49.55
CA VAL A 751 6.48 -20.66 -49.00
C VAL A 751 5.15 -19.92 -49.11
N PHE A 752 4.39 -20.15 -50.18
CA PHE A 752 3.03 -19.62 -50.29
C PHE A 752 2.10 -20.18 -49.18
N ALA A 753 2.21 -21.47 -48.85
CA ALA A 753 1.46 -22.06 -47.73
C ALA A 753 1.85 -21.42 -46.39
N ILE A 754 3.14 -21.14 -46.15
CA ILE A 754 3.61 -20.41 -44.97
C ILE A 754 3.04 -18.98 -44.95
N LEU A 755 3.05 -18.27 -46.07
CA LEU A 755 2.46 -16.93 -46.20
C LEU A 755 0.97 -16.94 -45.85
N THR A 756 0.20 -17.91 -46.37
CA THR A 756 -1.24 -18.01 -46.05
C THR A 756 -1.49 -18.28 -44.57
N GLU A 757 -0.61 -19.04 -43.91
CA GLU A 757 -0.71 -19.30 -42.48
C GLU A 757 -0.36 -18.06 -41.65
N GLU A 758 0.63 -17.27 -42.05
CA GLU A 758 0.94 -15.98 -41.40
C GLU A 758 -0.20 -14.96 -41.58
N LEU A 759 -0.81 -14.91 -42.77
CA LEU A 759 -1.99 -14.08 -43.02
C LEU A 759 -3.19 -14.52 -42.17
N ARG A 760 -3.41 -15.84 -42.01
CA ARG A 760 -4.44 -16.37 -41.10
C ARG A 760 -4.14 -15.94 -39.67
N GLN A 761 -2.90 -16.06 -39.20
CA GLN A 761 -2.52 -15.62 -37.86
C GLN A 761 -2.83 -14.14 -37.67
N ILE A 762 -2.49 -13.24 -38.60
CA ILE A 762 -2.82 -11.81 -38.50
C ILE A 762 -4.34 -11.57 -38.40
N TYR A 763 -5.15 -12.32 -39.15
CA TYR A 763 -6.60 -12.17 -39.18
C TYR A 763 -7.30 -12.75 -37.93
N PHE A 764 -6.91 -13.97 -37.53
CA PHE A 764 -7.54 -14.75 -36.45
C PHE A 764 -6.87 -14.58 -35.07
N ARG A 765 -5.69 -13.95 -34.94
CA ARG A 765 -5.01 -13.66 -33.66
C ARG A 765 -5.71 -12.54 -32.88
N SER A 766 -7.03 -12.59 -32.84
CA SER A 766 -7.85 -11.72 -32.01
C SER A 766 -7.86 -12.15 -30.53
N TYR A 767 -6.98 -13.07 -30.07
CA TYR A 767 -7.28 -13.74 -28.80
C TYR A 767 -6.20 -13.92 -27.71
N VAL A 768 -4.87 -13.98 -27.89
CA VAL A 768 -4.03 -14.36 -26.71
C VAL A 768 -2.60 -13.78 -26.57
N LYS A 769 -1.87 -13.43 -27.63
CA LYS A 769 -0.40 -13.25 -27.52
C LYS A 769 0.06 -11.78 -27.62
N ALA A 770 -0.37 -10.93 -26.69
CA ALA A 770 0.15 -9.58 -26.47
C ALA A 770 0.66 -9.46 -25.02
N VAL A 771 1.75 -10.15 -24.69
CA VAL A 771 2.32 -10.14 -23.32
C VAL A 771 3.75 -9.63 -23.23
N ASP A 772 4.49 -9.46 -24.33
CA ASP A 772 5.84 -8.89 -24.25
C ASP A 772 5.89 -7.44 -24.78
N HIS A 773 5.86 -6.50 -23.82
CA HIS A 773 6.50 -5.18 -23.85
C HIS A 773 5.86 -3.97 -24.61
N GLN A 774 5.52 -2.95 -23.80
CA GLN A 774 5.62 -1.48 -24.00
C GLN A 774 4.52 -0.64 -24.70
N VAL A 775 3.60 -0.12 -23.86
CA VAL A 775 3.30 1.32 -23.55
C VAL A 775 2.79 2.29 -24.64
N HIS A 776 2.77 1.97 -25.95
CA HIS A 776 2.20 2.91 -26.94
C HIS A 776 0.72 2.69 -27.34
N ALA A 777 0.03 1.73 -26.73
CA ALA A 777 -1.34 1.38 -27.09
C ALA A 777 -2.45 1.97 -26.19
N GLU A 778 -2.11 2.84 -25.22
CA GLU A 778 -3.08 3.40 -24.26
C GLU A 778 -3.91 4.58 -24.82
N ILE A 779 -3.56 5.15 -25.98
CA ILE A 779 -4.27 6.31 -26.54
C ILE A 779 -5.25 5.95 -27.68
N LEU A 780 -5.29 4.69 -28.14
CA LEU A 780 -6.07 4.28 -29.33
C LEU A 780 -7.09 3.15 -29.08
N ALA A 781 -7.56 2.98 -27.84
CA ALA A 781 -8.50 1.94 -27.46
C ALA A 781 -9.97 2.17 -27.92
N LYS A 782 -10.32 3.31 -28.54
CA LYS A 782 -11.72 3.64 -28.90
C LYS A 782 -12.25 2.98 -30.19
N TYR A 783 -11.45 2.22 -30.94
CA TYR A 783 -11.89 1.57 -32.20
C TYR A 783 -11.32 0.15 -32.37
N SER A 784 -11.95 -0.83 -31.69
CA SER A 784 -11.61 -2.26 -31.71
C SER A 784 -11.92 -3.00 -33.04
N SER A 785 -11.99 -2.30 -34.17
CA SER A 785 -12.12 -2.90 -35.52
C SER A 785 -10.94 -2.59 -36.44
N SER A 786 -9.96 -1.78 -36.01
CA SER A 786 -8.87 -1.38 -36.88
C SER A 786 -7.79 -2.44 -36.98
N ILE A 787 -7.63 -3.00 -38.19
CA ILE A 787 -6.52 -3.90 -38.61
C ILE A 787 -5.15 -3.38 -38.14
N ARG A 788 -4.99 -2.06 -38.01
CA ARG A 788 -3.75 -1.40 -37.54
C ARG A 788 -3.27 -1.87 -36.17
N ILE A 789 -4.16 -2.01 -35.17
CA ILE A 789 -3.77 -2.44 -33.82
C ILE A 789 -3.39 -3.93 -33.83
N LYS A 790 -4.10 -4.74 -34.62
CA LYS A 790 -3.77 -6.16 -34.81
C LYS A 790 -2.39 -6.36 -35.45
N ILE A 791 -2.09 -5.55 -36.46
CA ILE A 791 -0.78 -5.52 -37.11
C ILE A 791 0.31 -5.03 -36.14
N ALA A 792 0.05 -3.96 -35.38
CA ALA A 792 1.00 -3.47 -34.38
C ALA A 792 1.35 -4.54 -33.33
N ASN A 793 0.34 -5.27 -32.82
CA ASN A 793 0.54 -6.39 -31.90
C ASN A 793 1.25 -7.60 -32.54
N TYR A 794 1.16 -7.79 -33.85
CA TYR A 794 1.87 -8.87 -34.55
C TYR A 794 3.37 -8.57 -34.62
N PHE A 795 3.73 -7.31 -34.89
CA PHE A 795 5.11 -6.84 -35.00
C PHE A 795 5.86 -6.70 -33.67
N THR A 796 5.23 -6.88 -32.51
CA THR A 796 5.95 -6.84 -31.23
C THR A 796 6.83 -8.08 -31.02
N ASP A 797 6.47 -9.21 -31.62
CA ASP A 797 7.23 -10.45 -31.51
C ASP A 797 8.35 -10.49 -32.56
N ILE A 798 9.58 -10.69 -32.08
CA ILE A 798 10.79 -10.76 -32.90
C ILE A 798 10.67 -11.86 -33.97
N TRP A 799 10.05 -12.99 -33.63
CA TRP A 799 9.93 -14.10 -34.57
C TRP A 799 9.01 -13.79 -35.76
N ASN A 800 7.95 -13.01 -35.53
CA ASN A 800 7.04 -12.57 -36.58
C ASN A 800 7.71 -11.56 -37.51
N ILE A 801 8.55 -10.68 -36.97
CA ILE A 801 9.39 -9.77 -37.76
C ILE A 801 10.32 -10.59 -38.67
N VAL A 802 10.99 -11.61 -38.11
CA VAL A 802 11.88 -12.51 -38.86
C VAL A 802 11.11 -13.25 -39.97
N ASP A 803 9.90 -13.74 -39.70
CA ASP A 803 9.08 -14.43 -40.70
C ASP A 803 8.65 -13.50 -41.84
N ILE A 804 8.26 -12.25 -41.56
CA ILE A 804 7.98 -11.26 -42.60
C ILE A 804 9.24 -10.93 -43.43
N ILE A 805 10.39 -10.75 -42.78
CA ILE A 805 11.66 -10.52 -43.48
C ILE A 805 12.01 -11.71 -44.38
N ASN A 806 11.82 -12.94 -43.92
CA ASN A 806 12.06 -14.15 -44.69
C ASN A 806 11.17 -14.22 -45.92
N ILE A 807 9.87 -13.94 -45.77
CA ILE A 807 8.92 -13.92 -46.88
C ILE A 807 9.30 -12.82 -47.88
N LEU A 808 9.64 -11.61 -47.41
CA LEU A 808 10.00 -10.48 -48.27
C LEU A 808 11.30 -10.74 -49.05
N LEU A 809 12.34 -11.27 -48.39
CA LEU A 809 13.58 -11.65 -49.05
C LEU A 809 13.37 -12.78 -50.07
N PHE A 810 12.44 -13.70 -49.81
CA PHE A 810 12.12 -14.78 -50.73
C PHE A 810 11.40 -14.24 -51.97
N LEU A 811 10.48 -13.29 -51.80
CA LEU A 811 9.84 -12.58 -52.91
C LEU A 811 10.86 -11.80 -53.74
N ILE A 812 11.83 -11.11 -53.10
CA ILE A 812 12.93 -10.43 -53.81
C ILE A 812 13.83 -11.44 -54.56
N GLY A 813 14.09 -12.60 -53.97
CA GLY A 813 14.83 -13.69 -54.63
C GLY A 813 14.11 -14.22 -55.88
N ILE A 814 12.78 -14.38 -55.82
CA ILE A 814 11.97 -14.78 -56.97
C ILE A 814 11.91 -13.68 -58.03
N THR A 815 11.76 -12.40 -57.64
CA THR A 815 11.68 -11.30 -58.61
C THR A 815 13.01 -11.10 -59.33
N THR A 816 14.14 -11.15 -58.61
CA THR A 816 15.47 -11.09 -59.23
C THR A 816 15.74 -12.29 -60.14
N ARG A 817 15.24 -13.47 -59.80
CA ARG A 817 15.26 -14.64 -60.67
C ARG A 817 14.39 -14.44 -61.93
N TYR A 818 13.24 -13.79 -61.80
CA TYR A 818 12.37 -13.45 -62.93
C TYR A 818 13.04 -12.44 -63.90
N PHE A 819 13.88 -11.53 -63.39
CA PHE A 819 14.69 -10.60 -64.19
C PHE A 819 16.02 -11.18 -64.69
N GLU A 820 16.17 -12.51 -64.70
CA GLU A 820 17.34 -13.25 -65.23
C GLU A 820 18.70 -12.94 -64.56
N GLN A 821 18.73 -12.31 -63.38
CA GLN A 821 19.95 -12.04 -62.61
C GLN A 821 20.28 -13.20 -61.66
N LEU A 822 20.84 -14.28 -62.20
CA LEU A 822 21.03 -15.55 -61.48
C LEU A 822 21.97 -15.47 -60.28
N ASP A 823 23.12 -14.80 -60.40
CA ASP A 823 24.10 -14.71 -59.32
C ASP A 823 23.57 -13.89 -58.15
N ASN A 824 22.88 -12.77 -58.45
CA ASN A 824 22.23 -11.94 -57.45
C ASN A 824 21.09 -12.69 -56.77
N ALA A 825 20.24 -13.38 -57.54
CA ALA A 825 19.15 -14.18 -57.01
C ALA A 825 19.65 -15.32 -56.11
N ARG A 826 20.75 -15.99 -56.50
CA ARG A 826 21.41 -17.03 -55.71
C ARG A 826 21.89 -16.46 -54.38
N VAL A 827 22.60 -15.32 -54.39
CA VAL A 827 23.07 -14.67 -53.15
C VAL A 827 21.91 -14.32 -52.23
N VAL A 828 20.84 -13.72 -52.77
CA VAL A 828 19.64 -13.36 -51.99
C VAL A 828 18.98 -14.60 -51.38
N LEU A 829 18.80 -15.67 -52.16
CA LEU A 829 18.19 -16.91 -51.67
C LEU A 829 19.10 -17.69 -50.69
N CYS A 830 20.43 -17.61 -50.83
CA CYS A 830 21.36 -18.17 -49.84
C CYS A 830 21.27 -17.44 -48.50
N VAL A 831 21.21 -16.11 -48.51
CA VAL A 831 20.97 -15.32 -47.28
C VAL A 831 19.61 -15.66 -46.69
N ASN A 832 18.59 -15.82 -47.53
CA ASN A 832 17.26 -16.22 -47.13
C ASN A 832 17.24 -17.62 -46.45
N LEU A 833 17.97 -18.60 -47.00
CA LEU A 833 18.11 -19.93 -46.40
C LEU A 833 18.70 -19.86 -44.99
N ILE A 834 19.72 -19.02 -44.76
CA ILE A 834 20.32 -18.83 -43.42
C ILE A 834 19.25 -18.35 -42.42
N LEU A 835 18.39 -17.42 -42.83
CA LEU A 835 17.35 -16.90 -41.95
C LEU A 835 16.22 -17.92 -41.69
N PHE A 836 15.90 -18.79 -42.66
CA PHE A 836 15.02 -19.95 -42.40
C PHE A 836 15.67 -20.98 -41.47
N TYR A 837 16.99 -21.20 -41.52
CA TYR A 837 17.68 -22.00 -40.51
C TYR A 837 17.62 -21.34 -39.13
N PHE A 838 17.81 -20.02 -39.05
CA PHE A 838 17.69 -19.28 -37.79
C PHE A 838 16.29 -19.45 -37.15
N ARG A 839 15.24 -19.54 -37.98
CA ARG A 839 13.87 -19.78 -37.55
C ARG A 839 13.67 -21.11 -36.81
N VAL A 840 14.53 -22.12 -37.02
CA VAL A 840 14.52 -23.39 -36.26
C VAL A 840 14.68 -23.17 -34.75
N LEU A 841 15.42 -22.13 -34.34
CA LEU A 841 15.62 -21.82 -32.91
C LEU A 841 14.29 -21.60 -32.17
N HIS A 842 13.27 -21.05 -32.83
CA HIS A 842 11.96 -20.93 -32.22
C HIS A 842 11.29 -22.28 -31.95
N ILE A 843 11.52 -23.31 -32.78
CA ILE A 843 11.03 -24.66 -32.50
C ILE A 843 11.71 -25.21 -31.26
N PHE A 844 13.01 -24.97 -31.09
CA PHE A 844 13.75 -25.37 -29.90
C PHE A 844 13.33 -24.61 -28.63
N SER A 845 12.68 -23.45 -28.77
CA SER A 845 12.12 -22.72 -27.62
C SER A 845 11.09 -23.53 -26.83
N VAL A 846 10.47 -24.52 -27.47
CA VAL A 846 9.50 -25.43 -26.86
C VAL A 846 10.15 -26.41 -25.89
N HIS A 847 11.39 -26.80 -26.15
CA HIS A 847 12.06 -27.84 -25.36
C HIS A 847 12.37 -27.32 -23.95
N LYS A 848 12.14 -28.16 -22.94
CA LYS A 848 12.31 -27.81 -21.51
C LYS A 848 13.70 -27.28 -21.19
N GLU A 849 14.73 -27.86 -21.80
CA GLU A 849 16.13 -27.49 -21.50
C GLU A 849 16.73 -26.45 -22.44
N LEU A 850 16.18 -26.29 -23.65
CA LEU A 850 16.73 -25.37 -24.66
C LEU A 850 15.99 -24.03 -24.67
N GLY A 851 14.68 -24.03 -24.36
CA GLY A 851 13.87 -22.82 -24.29
C GLY A 851 14.41 -21.75 -23.36
N PRO A 852 14.71 -22.07 -22.09
CA PRO A 852 15.28 -21.07 -21.19
C PRO A 852 16.63 -20.52 -21.63
N LYS A 853 17.48 -21.35 -22.25
CA LYS A 853 18.77 -20.92 -22.79
C LYS A 853 18.60 -19.89 -23.91
N LEU A 854 17.57 -20.02 -24.75
CA LEU A 854 17.26 -19.03 -25.78
C LEU A 854 16.78 -17.70 -25.19
N VAL A 855 16.02 -17.73 -24.09
CA VAL A 855 15.62 -16.52 -23.36
C VAL A 855 16.84 -15.82 -22.73
N MET A 856 17.81 -16.58 -22.21
CA MET A 856 19.08 -16.04 -21.74
C MET A 856 19.86 -15.36 -22.86
N ILE A 857 20.02 -16.03 -24.00
CA ILE A 857 20.70 -15.45 -25.17
C ILE A 857 20.03 -14.15 -25.58
N LYS A 858 18.68 -14.10 -25.65
CA LYS A 858 17.93 -12.88 -25.98
C LYS A 858 18.25 -11.72 -25.04
N LYS A 859 18.35 -11.97 -23.72
CA LYS A 859 18.70 -10.94 -22.73
C LYS A 859 20.17 -10.53 -22.81
N MET A 860 21.08 -11.49 -22.97
CA MET A 860 22.52 -11.23 -23.14
C MET A 860 22.82 -10.39 -24.39
N VAL A 861 22.04 -10.54 -25.47
CA VAL A 861 22.18 -9.70 -26.67
C VAL A 861 21.90 -8.23 -26.38
N GLN A 862 21.03 -7.90 -25.40
CA GLN A 862 20.81 -6.49 -25.00
C GLN A 862 22.05 -5.89 -24.35
N ASP A 863 22.72 -6.67 -23.49
CA ASP A 863 24.00 -6.27 -22.87
C ASP A 863 25.11 -6.16 -23.93
N LEU A 864 25.11 -7.08 -24.92
CA LEU A 864 26.05 -7.09 -26.04
C LEU A 864 25.95 -5.81 -26.89
N ILE A 865 24.77 -5.22 -27.07
CA ILE A 865 24.61 -4.01 -27.89
C ILE A 865 25.42 -2.83 -27.30
N TYR A 866 25.36 -2.63 -25.98
CA TYR A 866 26.14 -1.57 -25.33
C TYR A 866 27.65 -1.86 -25.38
N PHE A 867 28.03 -3.13 -25.21
CA PHE A 867 29.41 -3.54 -25.35
C PHE A 867 29.95 -3.30 -26.77
N VAL A 868 29.19 -3.69 -27.80
CA VAL A 868 29.56 -3.48 -29.20
C VAL A 868 29.71 -1.99 -29.51
N ALA A 869 28.89 -1.13 -28.91
CA ALA A 869 29.05 0.33 -29.06
C ALA A 869 30.38 0.82 -28.48
N ILE A 870 30.77 0.35 -27.28
CA ILE A 870 32.07 0.69 -26.67
C ILE A 870 33.22 0.14 -27.53
N LEU A 871 33.13 -1.12 -27.96
CA LEU A 871 34.12 -1.76 -28.82
C LEU A 871 34.27 -1.02 -30.15
N PHE A 872 33.17 -0.56 -30.75
CA PHE A 872 33.18 0.18 -32.01
C PHE A 872 33.96 1.50 -31.89
N VAL A 873 33.85 2.21 -30.77
CA VAL A 873 34.63 3.44 -30.52
C VAL A 873 36.14 3.15 -30.52
N PHE A 874 36.58 2.12 -29.79
CA PHE A 874 38.00 1.75 -29.76
C PHE A 874 38.50 1.22 -31.11
N MET A 875 37.69 0.41 -31.79
CA MET A 875 38.00 -0.16 -33.11
C MET A 875 38.20 0.95 -34.15
N VAL A 876 37.29 1.92 -34.23
CA VAL A 876 37.39 3.04 -35.17
C VAL A 876 38.57 3.96 -34.81
N ALA A 877 38.77 4.26 -33.53
CA ALA A 877 39.88 5.11 -33.08
C ALA A 877 41.25 4.53 -33.49
N TYR A 878 41.47 3.25 -33.20
CA TYR A 878 42.69 2.55 -33.61
C TYR A 878 42.76 2.34 -35.13
N GLY A 879 41.65 2.02 -35.79
CA GLY A 879 41.58 1.85 -37.24
C GLY A 879 41.95 3.11 -38.03
N ILE A 880 41.47 4.27 -37.59
CA ILE A 880 41.81 5.56 -38.20
C ILE A 880 43.29 5.88 -37.91
N ALA A 881 43.74 5.71 -36.67
CA ALA A 881 45.13 6.00 -36.29
C ALA A 881 46.14 5.13 -37.04
N SER A 882 45.92 3.81 -37.07
CA SER A 882 46.78 2.86 -37.79
C SER A 882 46.80 3.13 -39.29
N GLN A 883 45.64 3.35 -39.93
CA GLN A 883 45.56 3.64 -41.36
C GLN A 883 46.23 4.99 -41.71
N ALA A 884 46.06 6.02 -40.88
CA ALA A 884 46.66 7.34 -41.11
C ALA A 884 48.18 7.31 -40.99
N ILE A 885 48.73 6.49 -40.10
CA ILE A 885 50.18 6.32 -39.89
C ILE A 885 50.78 5.44 -41.00
N LEU A 886 50.14 4.32 -41.36
CA LEU A 886 50.66 3.40 -42.39
C LEU A 886 50.60 4.01 -43.79
N TYR A 887 49.49 4.66 -44.15
CA TYR A 887 49.24 5.16 -45.50
C TYR A 887 48.81 6.63 -45.49
N PRO A 888 49.76 7.58 -45.41
CA PRO A 888 49.42 9.00 -45.38
C PRO A 888 48.73 9.47 -46.68
N SER A 889 47.81 10.42 -46.52
CA SER A 889 47.12 11.16 -47.60
C SER A 889 46.46 10.26 -48.66
N THR A 890 45.75 9.21 -48.26
CA THR A 890 44.87 8.42 -49.15
C THR A 890 43.58 9.17 -49.48
N PRO A 891 43.16 9.25 -50.76
CA PRO A 891 41.87 9.85 -51.11
C PRO A 891 40.72 9.03 -50.52
N PHE A 892 39.58 9.68 -50.28
CA PHE A 892 38.38 9.00 -49.78
C PHE A 892 37.88 7.98 -50.80
N SER A 893 37.89 6.70 -50.44
CA SER A 893 37.35 5.59 -51.21
C SER A 893 36.64 4.59 -50.29
N ILE A 894 35.69 3.81 -50.83
CA ILE A 894 35.03 2.73 -50.08
C ILE A 894 36.07 1.71 -49.58
N GLU A 895 37.19 1.56 -50.30
CA GLU A 895 38.29 0.69 -49.93
C GLU A 895 39.08 1.21 -48.71
N LEU A 896 39.25 2.53 -48.57
CA LEU A 896 39.81 3.14 -47.36
C LEU A 896 38.92 2.84 -46.15
N LEU A 897 37.60 3.01 -46.29
CA LEU A 897 36.64 2.71 -45.22
C LEU A 897 36.66 1.22 -44.84
N LYS A 898 36.75 0.33 -45.83
CA LYS A 898 36.96 -1.11 -45.60
C LYS A 898 38.27 -1.37 -44.86
N GLY A 899 39.38 -0.71 -45.21
CA GLY A 899 40.67 -0.85 -44.52
C GLY A 899 40.60 -0.43 -43.04
N VAL A 900 39.99 0.72 -42.77
CA VAL A 900 39.83 1.29 -41.41
C VAL A 900 39.00 0.40 -40.49
N LEU A 901 37.96 -0.27 -40.99
CA LEU A 901 37.07 -1.10 -40.17
C LEU A 901 37.44 -2.58 -40.18
N LYS A 902 37.79 -3.13 -41.34
CA LYS A 902 38.02 -4.57 -41.53
C LYS A 902 39.27 -5.03 -40.79
N LYS A 903 40.41 -4.33 -40.94
CA LYS A 903 41.68 -4.81 -40.37
C LYS A 903 41.63 -4.85 -38.83
N PRO A 904 41.23 -3.77 -38.12
CA PRO A 904 41.08 -3.83 -36.65
C PRO A 904 40.11 -4.90 -36.16
N TYR A 905 38.99 -5.11 -36.87
CA TYR A 905 38.00 -6.11 -36.50
C TYR A 905 38.58 -7.53 -36.49
N PHE A 906 39.30 -7.93 -37.55
CA PHE A 906 39.92 -9.25 -37.64
C PHE A 906 41.12 -9.42 -36.69
N GLN A 907 41.85 -8.34 -36.40
CA GLN A 907 42.93 -8.33 -35.40
C GLN A 907 42.43 -8.68 -34.00
N MET A 908 41.21 -8.30 -33.61
CA MET A 908 40.61 -8.70 -32.34
C MET A 908 40.47 -10.22 -32.21
N TYR A 909 40.17 -10.92 -33.32
CA TYR A 909 40.05 -12.38 -33.37
C TYR A 909 41.39 -13.11 -33.54
N GLY A 910 42.51 -12.38 -33.59
CA GLY A 910 43.86 -12.94 -33.68
C GLY A 910 44.45 -12.99 -35.09
N GLU A 911 43.77 -12.44 -36.11
CA GLU A 911 44.35 -12.30 -37.45
C GLU A 911 45.12 -10.98 -37.55
N LEU A 912 46.43 -11.04 -37.30
CA LEU A 912 47.24 -9.84 -37.05
C LEU A 912 47.65 -9.06 -38.30
N PHE A 913 47.56 -9.66 -39.50
CA PHE A 913 48.06 -9.10 -40.77
C PHE A 913 49.49 -8.54 -40.69
N LEU A 914 50.38 -9.21 -39.93
CA LEU A 914 51.76 -8.74 -39.70
C LEU A 914 52.53 -8.55 -41.01
N SER A 915 52.41 -9.49 -41.96
CA SER A 915 53.08 -9.40 -43.27
C SER A 915 52.68 -8.17 -44.08
N GLU A 916 51.42 -7.70 -43.96
CA GLU A 916 50.95 -6.48 -44.61
C GLU A 916 51.39 -5.20 -43.89
N ILE A 917 51.52 -5.25 -42.55
CA ILE A 917 51.90 -4.10 -41.70
C ILE A 917 53.42 -3.88 -41.71
N GLU A 918 54.19 -4.97 -41.70
CA GLU A 918 55.65 -4.98 -41.76
C GLU A 918 56.18 -4.73 -43.18
N GLY A 919 55.29 -4.77 -44.19
CA GLY A 919 55.62 -4.43 -45.57
C GLY A 919 56.42 -5.51 -46.30
N GLU A 920 56.34 -6.77 -45.88
CA GLU A 920 57.03 -7.89 -46.55
C GLU A 920 56.60 -8.03 -48.02
N GLU A 921 55.37 -7.64 -48.35
CA GLU A 921 54.83 -7.62 -49.72
C GLU A 921 55.27 -6.41 -50.56
N CYS A 922 56.08 -5.51 -50.00
CA CYS A 922 56.60 -4.30 -50.66
C CYS A 922 58.07 -4.41 -51.09
N ASN A 923 58.70 -5.59 -51.00
CA ASN A 923 60.05 -5.79 -51.49
C ASN A 923 60.14 -5.48 -53.00
N GLU A 924 61.10 -4.61 -53.33
CA GLU A 924 61.38 -4.09 -54.67
C GLU A 924 61.54 -5.23 -55.69
N SER A 925 60.49 -5.49 -56.49
CA SER A 925 60.48 -6.11 -57.84
C SER A 925 59.12 -6.70 -58.24
N SER A 926 58.13 -6.80 -57.34
CA SER A 926 56.85 -7.46 -57.65
C SER A 926 55.62 -6.77 -57.04
N ALA A 927 55.46 -5.46 -57.27
CA ALA A 927 54.16 -4.82 -57.09
C ALA A 927 53.34 -4.97 -58.39
N PRO A 928 52.22 -5.72 -58.41
CA PRO A 928 51.34 -5.74 -59.58
C PRO A 928 50.68 -4.36 -59.74
N VAL A 929 50.87 -3.76 -60.90
CA VAL A 929 50.17 -2.55 -61.34
C VAL A 929 48.75 -2.97 -61.74
N THR A 930 47.73 -2.55 -60.98
CA THR A 930 46.35 -2.67 -61.45
C THR A 930 46.01 -1.49 -62.34
N PHE A 931 45.56 -1.78 -63.57
CA PHE A 931 45.06 -0.78 -64.51
C PHE A 931 43.57 -0.59 -64.26
N ASP A 932 43.17 0.59 -63.80
CA ASP A 932 41.78 1.04 -63.94
C ASP A 932 41.78 2.48 -64.47
N ASN A 933 41.10 2.67 -65.60
CA ASN A 933 40.86 3.96 -66.26
C ASN A 933 42.07 4.92 -66.37
N GLY A 934 43.20 4.43 -66.89
CA GLY A 934 44.31 5.29 -67.35
C GLY A 934 45.14 5.99 -66.27
N ASN A 935 44.89 5.75 -64.98
CA ASN A 935 45.69 6.29 -63.88
C ASN A 935 46.54 5.20 -63.23
N MET A 936 47.85 5.44 -63.11
CA MET A 936 48.81 4.56 -62.42
C MET A 936 48.55 4.62 -60.91
N LEU A 937 47.81 3.64 -60.35
CA LEU A 937 47.67 3.50 -58.91
C LEU A 937 48.82 2.67 -58.35
N LEU A 938 49.86 3.38 -57.89
CA LEU A 938 50.94 2.79 -57.09
C LEU A 938 50.32 2.14 -55.84
N ARG A 939 50.53 0.82 -55.63
CA ARG A 939 50.22 0.18 -54.34
C ARG A 939 51.00 0.95 -53.28
N LYS A 940 50.32 1.75 -52.45
CA LYS A 940 50.98 2.54 -51.42
C LYS A 940 51.61 1.57 -50.42
N CYS A 941 52.92 1.65 -50.25
CA CYS A 941 53.63 0.88 -49.24
C CYS A 941 53.56 1.55 -47.87
N PRO A 942 53.60 0.77 -46.77
CA PRO A 942 53.60 1.31 -45.42
C PRO A 942 54.83 2.20 -45.18
N THR A 943 54.67 3.27 -44.42
CA THR A 943 55.78 4.19 -44.08
C THR A 943 56.77 3.53 -43.11
N GLU A 944 58.07 3.88 -43.19
CA GLU A 944 59.09 3.37 -42.25
C GLU A 944 58.78 3.69 -40.77
N ILE A 945 58.13 4.84 -40.53
CA ILE A 945 57.68 5.23 -39.19
C ILE A 945 56.50 4.36 -38.75
N GLY A 946 55.57 4.06 -39.67
CA GLY A 946 54.41 3.22 -39.39
C GLY A 946 54.75 1.77 -39.09
N ILE A 947 55.73 1.19 -39.79
CA ILE A 947 56.24 -0.17 -39.53
C ILE A 947 56.73 -0.33 -38.09
N LYS A 948 57.27 0.74 -37.48
CA LYS A 948 57.77 0.71 -36.09
C LYS A 948 56.69 1.01 -35.05
N ILE A 949 55.79 1.96 -35.32
CA ILE A 949 54.81 2.45 -34.32
C ILE A 949 53.55 1.60 -34.29
N VAL A 950 53.04 1.18 -35.45
CA VAL A 950 51.73 0.51 -35.54
C VAL A 950 51.71 -0.86 -34.86
N PRO A 951 52.75 -1.71 -34.91
CA PRO A 951 52.79 -2.94 -34.11
C PRO A 951 52.72 -2.69 -32.59
N VAL A 952 53.31 -1.61 -32.09
CA VAL A 952 53.22 -1.22 -30.68
C VAL A 952 51.80 -0.76 -30.33
N MET A 953 51.18 0.06 -31.18
CA MET A 953 49.77 0.45 -31.02
C MET A 953 48.83 -0.75 -31.11
N MET A 954 49.12 -1.72 -31.97
CA MET A 954 48.38 -2.98 -32.08
C MET A 954 48.49 -3.79 -30.79
N GLY A 955 49.67 -3.86 -30.17
CA GLY A 955 49.85 -4.51 -28.86
C GLY A 955 49.01 -3.86 -27.76
N VAL A 956 48.96 -2.53 -27.71
CA VAL A 956 48.09 -1.78 -26.77
C VAL A 956 46.62 -2.03 -27.08
N TYR A 957 46.23 -2.02 -28.36
CA TYR A 957 44.87 -2.32 -28.80
C TYR A 957 44.42 -3.71 -28.36
N ILE A 958 45.22 -4.74 -28.60
CA ILE A 958 44.93 -6.12 -28.20
C ILE A 958 44.85 -6.27 -26.68
N LEU A 959 45.72 -5.60 -25.92
CA LEU A 959 45.64 -5.60 -24.46
C LEU A 959 44.31 -5.01 -23.98
N LEU A 960 43.91 -3.86 -24.53
CA LEU A 960 42.65 -3.22 -24.16
C LEU A 960 41.42 -4.04 -24.61
N THR A 961 41.40 -4.55 -25.83
CA THR A 961 40.23 -5.30 -26.34
C THR A 961 40.14 -6.70 -25.76
N ASN A 962 41.23 -7.47 -25.78
CA ASN A 962 41.19 -8.90 -25.50
C ASN A 962 41.40 -9.21 -24.02
N ILE A 963 42.17 -8.41 -23.29
CA ILE A 963 42.39 -8.64 -21.85
C ILE A 963 41.37 -7.87 -21.00
N LEU A 964 41.10 -6.60 -21.32
CA LEU A 964 40.18 -5.79 -20.51
C LEU A 964 38.73 -5.95 -20.95
N LEU A 965 38.41 -5.61 -22.21
CA LEU A 965 37.01 -5.56 -22.67
C LEU A 965 36.36 -6.95 -22.76
N LEU A 966 37.06 -7.96 -23.28
CA LEU A 966 36.52 -9.33 -23.37
C LEU A 966 36.25 -9.93 -21.99
N ASN A 967 37.15 -9.75 -21.02
CA ASN A 967 36.93 -10.23 -19.65
C ASN A 967 35.76 -9.50 -18.96
N LEU A 968 35.59 -8.20 -19.23
CA LEU A 968 34.42 -7.46 -18.78
C LEU A 968 33.12 -7.99 -19.42
N LEU A 969 33.13 -8.38 -20.69
CA LEU A 969 31.99 -9.04 -21.34
C LEU A 969 31.65 -10.38 -20.67
N ILE A 970 32.65 -11.20 -20.35
CA ILE A 970 32.47 -12.46 -19.61
C ILE A 970 31.80 -12.19 -18.25
N ALA A 971 32.26 -11.18 -17.52
CA ALA A 971 31.70 -10.80 -16.22
C ALA A 971 30.24 -10.33 -16.33
N MET A 972 29.92 -9.48 -17.32
CA MET A 972 28.55 -9.02 -17.57
C MET A 972 27.63 -10.19 -17.93
N PHE A 973 28.06 -11.07 -18.85
CA PHE A 973 27.30 -12.26 -19.22
C PHE A 973 27.11 -13.21 -18.04
N SER A 974 28.11 -13.40 -17.17
CA SER A 974 27.97 -14.24 -15.98
C SER A 974 26.92 -13.69 -15.01
N ASN A 975 26.89 -12.37 -14.77
CA ASN A 975 25.89 -11.74 -13.90
C ASN A 975 24.47 -11.85 -14.48
N THR A 976 24.31 -11.55 -15.77
CA THR A 976 23.02 -11.67 -16.46
C THR A 976 22.57 -13.13 -16.54
N PHE A 977 23.50 -14.06 -16.78
CA PHE A 977 23.22 -15.50 -16.79
C PHE A 977 22.62 -15.95 -15.45
N GLN A 978 23.28 -15.65 -14.33
CA GLN A 978 22.82 -16.06 -13.00
C GLN A 978 21.43 -15.50 -12.68
N LYS A 979 21.23 -14.19 -12.88
CA LYS A 979 19.92 -13.53 -12.64
C LYS A 979 18.78 -14.14 -13.46
N VAL A 980 19.07 -14.57 -14.68
CA VAL A 980 18.07 -15.18 -15.56
C VAL A 980 17.87 -16.66 -15.23
N GLN A 981 18.93 -17.39 -14.88
CA GLN A 981 18.92 -18.81 -14.49
C GLN A 981 17.98 -19.08 -13.32
N ASP A 982 17.93 -18.20 -12.32
CA ASP A 982 17.08 -18.37 -11.15
C ASP A 982 15.57 -18.32 -11.48
N ASN A 983 15.19 -17.73 -12.63
CA ASN A 983 13.80 -17.53 -13.05
C ASN A 983 13.43 -18.29 -14.33
N THR A 984 14.30 -19.15 -14.86
CA THR A 984 14.11 -19.82 -16.15
C THR A 984 12.85 -20.64 -16.23
N ASP A 985 12.57 -21.39 -15.18
CA ASP A 985 11.47 -22.36 -15.16
C ASP A 985 10.13 -21.63 -15.21
N LEU A 986 10.01 -20.50 -14.50
CA LEU A 986 8.84 -19.63 -14.56
C LEU A 986 8.58 -19.11 -15.97
N HIS A 987 9.63 -18.65 -16.65
CA HIS A 987 9.53 -18.17 -18.02
C HIS A 987 9.16 -19.29 -19.00
N TRP A 988 9.75 -20.47 -18.88
CA TRP A 988 9.44 -21.61 -19.74
C TRP A 988 8.01 -22.11 -19.54
N HIS A 989 7.56 -22.25 -18.29
CA HIS A 989 6.18 -22.65 -17.97
C HIS A 989 5.15 -21.69 -18.58
N PHE A 990 5.45 -20.39 -18.59
CA PHE A 990 4.62 -19.37 -19.22
C PHE A 990 4.64 -19.44 -20.76
N GLN A 991 5.82 -19.62 -21.36
CA GLN A 991 5.96 -19.79 -22.81
C GLN A 991 5.25 -21.04 -23.32
N ARG A 992 5.29 -22.13 -22.55
CA ARG A 992 4.57 -23.37 -22.82
C ARG A 992 3.07 -23.14 -22.96
N PHE A 993 2.46 -22.30 -22.11
CA PHE A 993 1.05 -21.90 -22.27
C PHE A 993 0.81 -21.26 -23.65
N GLY A 994 1.63 -20.28 -24.01
CA GLY A 994 1.50 -19.55 -25.28
C GLY A 994 1.61 -20.47 -26.49
N LEU A 995 2.49 -21.47 -26.42
CA LEU A 995 2.63 -22.49 -27.45
C LEU A 995 1.39 -23.39 -27.56
N ILE A 996 0.93 -23.94 -26.44
CA ILE A 996 -0.22 -24.85 -26.44
C ILE A 996 -1.47 -24.13 -26.97
N SER A 997 -1.68 -22.89 -26.54
CA SER A 997 -2.78 -22.06 -27.05
C SER A 997 -2.68 -21.82 -28.56
N GLU A 998 -1.46 -21.62 -29.08
CA GLU A 998 -1.24 -21.45 -30.52
C GLU A 998 -1.57 -22.72 -31.31
N TYR A 999 -1.06 -23.88 -30.87
CA TYR A 999 -1.26 -25.15 -31.57
C TYR A 999 -2.65 -25.77 -31.40
N ASP A 1000 -3.39 -25.44 -30.34
CA ASP A 1000 -4.80 -25.83 -30.18
C ASP A 1000 -5.71 -25.16 -31.23
N THR A 1001 -5.36 -23.92 -31.63
CA THR A 1001 -6.12 -23.18 -32.65
C THR A 1001 -5.67 -23.44 -34.09
N ARG A 1002 -4.52 -24.10 -34.29
CA ARG A 1002 -3.99 -24.42 -35.62
C ARG A 1002 -4.78 -25.56 -36.26
N PRO A 1003 -5.01 -25.53 -37.59
CA PRO A 1003 -5.56 -26.67 -38.29
C PRO A 1003 -4.60 -27.87 -38.20
N PRO A 1004 -5.12 -29.12 -38.20
CA PRO A 1004 -4.31 -30.31 -37.96
C PRO A 1004 -3.37 -30.68 -39.12
N LEU A 1005 -3.59 -30.15 -40.33
CA LEU A 1005 -2.80 -30.47 -41.52
C LEU A 1005 -1.51 -29.61 -41.60
N PRO A 1006 -0.35 -30.22 -41.88
CA PRO A 1006 0.90 -29.47 -42.05
C PRO A 1006 0.99 -28.75 -43.40
N PRO A 1007 1.83 -27.70 -43.54
CA PRO A 1007 2.21 -27.17 -44.85
C PRO A 1007 2.91 -28.25 -45.69
N PRO A 1008 2.62 -28.46 -46.99
CA PRO A 1008 1.81 -27.64 -47.92
C PRO A 1008 0.30 -27.94 -47.95
N PHE A 1009 -0.15 -29.04 -47.33
CA PHE A 1009 -1.55 -29.50 -47.37
C PHE A 1009 -2.52 -28.58 -46.59
N ILE A 1010 -1.98 -27.68 -45.77
CA ILE A 1010 -2.75 -26.65 -45.05
C ILE A 1010 -3.60 -25.79 -45.98
N LEU A 1011 -3.18 -25.59 -47.24
CA LEU A 1011 -3.95 -24.85 -48.25
C LEU A 1011 -5.36 -25.43 -48.43
N LEU A 1012 -5.54 -26.76 -48.36
CA LEU A 1012 -6.85 -27.39 -48.44
C LEU A 1012 -7.74 -27.04 -47.23
N SER A 1013 -7.14 -26.96 -46.04
CA SER A 1013 -7.85 -26.52 -44.83
C SER A 1013 -8.27 -25.05 -44.93
N HIS A 1014 -7.41 -24.18 -45.47
CA HIS A 1014 -7.73 -22.77 -45.65
C HIS A 1014 -8.82 -22.57 -46.69
N ILE A 1015 -8.78 -23.30 -47.82
CA ILE A 1015 -9.85 -23.30 -48.83
C ILE A 1015 -11.17 -23.76 -48.20
N TYR A 1016 -11.16 -24.82 -47.39
CA TYR A 1016 -12.35 -25.29 -46.67
C TYR A 1016 -12.88 -24.24 -45.67
N LEU A 1017 -12.01 -23.59 -44.90
CA LEU A 1017 -12.40 -22.54 -43.95
C LEU A 1017 -12.95 -21.31 -44.67
N LEU A 1018 -12.32 -20.89 -45.77
CA LEU A 1018 -12.76 -19.77 -46.60
C LEU A 1018 -14.11 -20.09 -47.25
N PHE A 1019 -14.29 -21.30 -47.78
CA PHE A 1019 -15.57 -21.80 -48.27
C PHE A 1019 -16.65 -21.82 -47.18
N CYS A 1020 -16.31 -22.28 -45.97
CA CYS A 1020 -17.21 -22.23 -44.83
C CYS A 1020 -17.57 -20.79 -44.44
N VAL A 1021 -16.63 -19.84 -44.46
CA VAL A 1021 -16.89 -18.42 -44.17
C VAL A 1021 -17.82 -17.80 -45.22
N ILE A 1022 -17.59 -18.10 -46.50
CA ILE A 1022 -18.46 -17.65 -47.60
C ILE A 1022 -19.88 -18.21 -47.44
N ILE A 1023 -20.03 -19.48 -47.06
CA ILE A 1023 -21.34 -20.14 -46.85
C ILE A 1023 -22.00 -19.71 -45.53
N ARG A 1024 -21.23 -19.45 -44.48
CA ARG A 1024 -21.72 -19.11 -43.12
C ARG A 1024 -22.32 -17.71 -42.99
N LYS A 1025 -22.30 -16.87 -44.04
CA LYS A 1025 -23.24 -15.74 -44.11
C LYS A 1025 -24.72 -16.19 -43.97
N PHE A 1026 -25.03 -17.49 -44.08
CA PHE A 1026 -26.37 -18.06 -43.92
C PHE A 1026 -26.62 -18.95 -42.68
N LYS A 1027 -25.63 -19.30 -41.84
CA LYS A 1027 -25.86 -20.06 -40.59
C LYS A 1027 -24.83 -19.69 -39.52
N ALA A 1028 -25.32 -19.06 -38.44
CA ALA A 1028 -24.58 -18.79 -37.22
C ALA A 1028 -24.06 -20.12 -36.65
N GLN A 1029 -22.74 -20.27 -36.55
CA GLN A 1029 -22.18 -21.45 -35.90
C GLN A 1029 -22.11 -21.18 -34.40
N GLU A 1030 -22.91 -21.94 -33.65
CA GLU A 1030 -22.82 -22.10 -32.21
C GLU A 1030 -21.37 -22.29 -31.75
N ASN A 1031 -21.09 -21.68 -30.60
CA ASN A 1031 -19.86 -21.75 -29.81
C ASN A 1031 -19.22 -23.14 -29.89
N LYS A 1032 -18.09 -23.25 -30.60
CA LYS A 1032 -17.14 -24.34 -30.30
C LYS A 1032 -16.53 -24.00 -28.95
N ASP A 1033 -16.76 -24.84 -27.95
CA ASP A 1033 -16.02 -24.81 -26.68
C ASP A 1033 -14.52 -24.77 -27.00
N MET A 1034 -13.86 -23.67 -26.66
CA MET A 1034 -12.39 -23.58 -26.74
C MET A 1034 -11.81 -24.41 -25.59
N ALA A 1035 -10.66 -25.05 -25.79
CA ALA A 1035 -10.07 -25.91 -24.76
C ALA A 1035 -9.83 -25.18 -23.42
N PHE A 1036 -9.60 -23.86 -23.48
CA PHE A 1036 -9.34 -22.97 -22.35
C PHE A 1036 -10.57 -22.21 -21.81
N LYS A 1037 -11.75 -22.41 -22.41
CA LYS A 1037 -13.01 -21.77 -21.99
C LYS A 1037 -14.17 -22.74 -22.22
N LYS A 1038 -14.72 -23.27 -21.12
CA LYS A 1038 -15.86 -24.19 -21.14
C LYS A 1038 -17.03 -23.61 -20.35
N ASN A 1039 -18.24 -23.83 -20.84
CA ASN A 1039 -19.46 -23.50 -20.11
C ASN A 1039 -19.91 -24.72 -19.28
N LEU A 1040 -19.83 -24.64 -17.95
CA LEU A 1040 -20.15 -25.73 -17.02
C LEU A 1040 -21.42 -25.44 -16.17
N SER A 1041 -22.54 -25.14 -16.84
CA SER A 1041 -23.78 -24.69 -16.19
C SER A 1041 -24.38 -25.66 -15.14
N GLN A 1042 -24.10 -26.97 -15.19
CA GLN A 1042 -24.64 -27.95 -14.23
C GLN A 1042 -23.90 -28.00 -12.88
N ILE A 1043 -22.59 -27.72 -12.86
CA ILE A 1043 -21.72 -27.88 -11.67
C ILE A 1043 -21.29 -26.51 -11.10
N GLU A 1044 -21.57 -25.41 -11.81
CA GLU A 1044 -21.13 -24.06 -11.46
C GLU A 1044 -21.38 -23.65 -9.99
N LYS A 1045 -22.58 -23.91 -9.44
CA LYS A 1045 -22.90 -23.58 -8.04
C LYS A 1045 -22.11 -24.41 -7.03
N GLN A 1046 -21.91 -25.69 -7.33
CA GLN A 1046 -21.12 -26.59 -6.48
C GLN A 1046 -19.64 -26.18 -6.49
N LEU A 1047 -19.10 -25.84 -7.67
CA LEU A 1047 -17.75 -25.33 -7.82
C LEU A 1047 -17.54 -24.01 -7.08
N MET A 1048 -18.51 -23.08 -7.11
CA MET A 1048 -18.43 -21.83 -6.35
C MET A 1048 -18.36 -22.07 -4.83
N HIS A 1049 -19.26 -22.90 -4.30
CA HIS A 1049 -19.28 -23.20 -2.86
C HIS A 1049 -18.01 -23.93 -2.42
N TRP A 1050 -17.57 -24.90 -3.21
CA TRP A 1050 -16.34 -25.63 -2.93
C TRP A 1050 -15.10 -24.74 -2.97
N GLU A 1051 -15.00 -23.83 -3.95
CA GLU A 1051 -13.92 -22.84 -4.03
C GLU A 1051 -13.88 -21.95 -2.78
N ASP A 1052 -15.04 -21.52 -2.29
CA ASP A 1052 -15.19 -20.68 -1.10
C ASP A 1052 -14.70 -21.39 0.17
N GLU A 1053 -15.12 -22.65 0.36
CA GLU A 1053 -14.63 -23.49 1.46
C GLU A 1053 -13.10 -23.66 1.45
N MET A 1054 -12.52 -23.80 0.25
CA MET A 1054 -11.06 -23.94 0.10
C MET A 1054 -10.34 -22.60 0.37
N ALA A 1055 -10.92 -21.48 -0.04
CA ALA A 1055 -10.40 -20.15 0.28
C ALA A 1055 -10.39 -19.89 1.79
N ASP A 1056 -11.47 -20.28 2.47
CA ASP A 1056 -11.58 -20.22 3.93
C ASP A 1056 -10.54 -21.09 4.63
N CYS A 1057 -10.34 -22.32 4.14
CA CYS A 1057 -9.33 -23.24 4.63
C CYS A 1057 -7.92 -22.63 4.48
N TYR A 1058 -7.63 -22.02 3.33
CA TYR A 1058 -6.36 -21.33 3.09
C TYR A 1058 -6.14 -20.18 4.08
N VAL A 1059 -7.14 -19.30 4.27
CA VAL A 1059 -7.05 -18.16 5.19
C VAL A 1059 -6.77 -18.63 6.61
N ARG A 1060 -7.51 -19.63 7.11
CA ARG A 1060 -7.29 -20.20 8.45
C ARG A 1060 -5.90 -20.83 8.60
N LYS A 1061 -5.41 -21.53 7.56
CA LYS A 1061 -4.06 -22.10 7.56
C LYS A 1061 -3.00 -20.99 7.59
N LYS A 1062 -3.18 -19.91 6.83
CA LYS A 1062 -2.26 -18.78 6.79
C LYS A 1062 -2.24 -18.01 8.12
N GLU A 1063 -3.39 -17.68 8.69
CA GLU A 1063 -3.51 -17.07 10.02
C GLU A 1063 -2.83 -17.95 11.09
N LYS A 1064 -3.03 -19.28 11.04
CA LYS A 1064 -2.35 -20.22 11.94
C LYS A 1064 -0.84 -20.26 11.72
N PHE A 1065 -0.36 -20.14 10.48
CA PHE A 1065 1.06 -20.09 10.16
C PHE A 1065 1.71 -18.81 10.68
N GLU A 1066 1.08 -17.66 10.46
CA GLU A 1066 1.53 -16.35 10.96
C GLU A 1066 1.58 -16.33 12.50
N ASN A 1067 0.53 -16.83 13.17
CA ASN A 1067 0.50 -16.98 14.62
C ASN A 1067 1.57 -17.96 15.15
N ASN A 1068 1.98 -18.95 14.35
CA ASN A 1068 3.03 -19.91 14.71
C ASN A 1068 4.45 -19.45 14.38
N SER A 1069 4.59 -18.42 13.55
CA SER A 1069 5.86 -17.77 13.23
C SER A 1069 6.54 -17.25 14.50
N MET A 1070 7.86 -17.12 14.46
CA MET A 1070 8.62 -16.58 15.60
C MET A 1070 8.15 -15.16 15.94
N GLU A 1071 7.91 -14.32 14.94
CA GLU A 1071 7.42 -12.95 15.12
C GLU A 1071 6.02 -12.93 15.76
N GLY A 1072 5.09 -13.74 15.23
CA GLY A 1072 3.72 -13.85 15.77
C GLY A 1072 3.71 -14.38 17.21
N LYS A 1073 4.51 -15.41 17.50
CA LYS A 1073 4.69 -15.92 18.87
C LYS A 1073 5.27 -14.87 19.79
N VAL A 1074 6.31 -14.14 19.36
CA VAL A 1074 6.92 -13.07 20.14
C VAL A 1074 5.90 -11.97 20.44
N SER A 1075 5.12 -11.53 19.46
CA SER A 1075 4.05 -10.54 19.65
C SER A 1075 3.00 -11.04 20.65
N ILE A 1076 2.46 -12.25 20.46
CA ILE A 1076 1.45 -12.83 21.38
C ILE A 1076 2.03 -13.01 22.78
N THR A 1077 3.29 -13.43 22.91
CA THR A 1077 3.95 -13.52 24.21
C THR A 1077 4.15 -12.14 24.82
N SER A 1078 4.52 -11.12 24.04
CA SER A 1078 4.65 -9.74 24.49
C SER A 1078 3.33 -9.25 25.06
N ASP A 1079 2.25 -9.38 24.30
CA ASP A 1079 0.90 -8.98 24.72
C ASP A 1079 0.46 -9.73 25.99
N ARG A 1080 0.74 -11.03 26.08
CA ARG A 1080 0.43 -11.83 27.28
C ARG A 1080 1.29 -11.44 28.47
N THR A 1081 2.56 -11.14 28.28
CA THR A 1081 3.45 -10.68 29.35
C THR A 1081 3.06 -9.30 29.85
N GLU A 1082 2.64 -8.39 28.98
CA GLU A 1082 2.08 -7.10 29.35
C GLU A 1082 0.79 -7.30 30.15
N GLN A 1083 -0.12 -8.17 29.69
CA GLN A 1083 -1.35 -8.51 30.44
C GLN A 1083 -1.06 -9.12 31.81
N MET A 1084 -0.05 -9.99 31.91
CA MET A 1084 0.35 -10.60 33.17
C MET A 1084 1.00 -9.58 34.11
N MET A 1085 1.88 -8.71 33.60
CA MET A 1085 2.49 -7.63 34.37
C MET A 1085 1.41 -6.72 34.98
N MET A 1086 0.41 -6.33 34.18
CA MET A 1086 -0.71 -5.52 34.65
C MET A 1086 -1.49 -6.19 35.78
N LYS A 1087 -1.80 -7.49 35.66
CA LYS A 1087 -2.47 -8.24 36.74
C LYS A 1087 -1.62 -8.34 38.01
N ILE A 1088 -0.30 -8.47 37.87
CA ILE A 1088 0.60 -8.51 39.02
C ILE A 1088 0.63 -7.16 39.74
N GLU A 1089 0.66 -6.05 39.00
CA GLU A 1089 0.58 -4.70 39.56
C GLU A 1089 -0.75 -4.47 40.30
N GLU A 1090 -1.87 -4.95 39.74
CA GLU A 1090 -3.18 -4.89 40.39
C GLU A 1090 -3.19 -5.67 41.72
N LEU A 1091 -2.65 -6.89 41.75
CA LEU A 1091 -2.55 -7.70 42.96
C LEU A 1091 -1.62 -7.06 44.01
N GLN A 1092 -0.52 -6.44 43.58
CA GLN A 1092 0.35 -5.67 44.49
C GLN A 1092 -0.40 -4.48 45.11
N HIS A 1093 -1.22 -3.78 44.34
CA HIS A 1093 -2.02 -2.66 44.83
C HIS A 1093 -3.09 -3.12 45.83
N GLN A 1094 -3.75 -4.26 45.57
CA GLN A 1094 -4.69 -4.86 46.52
C GLN A 1094 -4.00 -5.22 47.85
N GLN A 1095 -2.80 -5.80 47.82
CA GLN A 1095 -2.02 -6.07 49.05
C GLN A 1095 -1.64 -4.80 49.82
N GLN A 1096 -1.28 -3.70 49.13
CA GLN A 1096 -0.95 -2.42 49.75
C GLN A 1096 -2.16 -1.74 50.41
N HIS A 1097 -3.36 -1.91 49.85
CA HIS A 1097 -4.60 -1.45 50.48
C HIS A 1097 -4.95 -2.23 51.76
N PHE A 1098 -4.70 -3.54 51.79
CA PHE A 1098 -4.88 -4.35 52.99
C PHE A 1098 -3.90 -3.99 54.13
N SER A 1099 -2.73 -3.43 53.80
CA SER A 1099 -1.72 -3.05 54.80
C SER A 1099 -1.83 -1.60 55.28
N THR A 1100 -2.71 -0.78 54.70
CA THR A 1100 -2.87 0.65 55.02
C THR A 1100 -4.18 1.00 55.71
N ALA A 1101 -5.10 0.05 55.92
CA ALA A 1101 -6.29 0.25 56.77
C ALA A 1101 -5.92 0.07 58.25
N PRO A 1102 -5.94 1.14 59.09
CA PRO A 1102 -5.81 0.97 60.52
C PRO A 1102 -7.18 0.57 61.08
N ASN A 1103 -7.18 -0.49 61.92
CA ASN A 1103 -8.30 -0.99 62.73
C ASN A 1103 -9.35 -1.84 61.99
N LEU A 1104 -9.03 -3.11 61.79
CA LEU A 1104 -10.00 -4.20 61.99
C LEU A 1104 -9.29 -5.34 62.75
N PRO A 1105 -10.00 -6.09 63.63
CA PRO A 1105 -9.38 -7.09 64.46
C PRO A 1105 -8.81 -8.21 63.60
N VAL A 1106 -7.53 -8.51 63.80
CA VAL A 1106 -6.83 -9.65 63.19
C VAL A 1106 -7.42 -10.93 63.78
N THR A 1107 -8.53 -11.40 63.21
CA THR A 1107 -9.01 -12.77 63.36
C THR A 1107 -9.95 -13.04 62.20
N GLN A 1108 -9.62 -14.07 61.41
CA GLN A 1108 -10.35 -14.59 60.25
C GLN A 1108 -10.06 -13.92 58.91
N LEU A 1109 -8.92 -14.30 58.31
CA LEU A 1109 -8.81 -14.79 56.92
C LEU A 1109 -7.32 -15.00 56.60
N ALA A 1110 -6.78 -16.13 57.04
CA ALA A 1110 -5.48 -16.61 56.59
C ALA A 1110 -5.62 -17.17 55.16
N VAL A 1111 -5.41 -16.32 54.17
CA VAL A 1111 -5.02 -16.77 52.81
C VAL A 1111 -3.53 -17.13 52.89
N PRO A 1112 -3.06 -18.23 52.27
CA PRO A 1112 -1.74 -18.78 52.54
C PRO A 1112 -0.63 -17.87 51.97
N THR A 1113 -0.11 -17.01 52.84
CA THR A 1113 1.06 -16.17 52.60
C THR A 1113 2.31 -16.98 52.25
N ALA A 1114 2.36 -18.26 52.63
CA ALA A 1114 3.48 -19.16 52.38
C ALA A 1114 3.62 -19.58 50.90
N GLU A 1115 2.52 -19.85 50.19
CA GLU A 1115 2.56 -20.29 48.77
C GLU A 1115 2.85 -19.13 47.81
N VAL A 1116 2.33 -17.93 48.11
CA VAL A 1116 2.62 -16.73 47.31
C VAL A 1116 4.06 -16.25 47.56
N GLN A 1117 4.55 -16.36 48.79
CA GLN A 1117 5.96 -16.07 49.10
C GLN A 1117 6.90 -17.11 48.49
N SER A 1118 6.55 -18.40 48.47
CA SER A 1118 7.37 -19.43 47.81
C SER A 1118 7.43 -19.24 46.30
N LEU A 1119 6.30 -18.93 45.66
CA LEU A 1119 6.24 -18.59 44.22
C LEU A 1119 7.01 -17.29 43.90
N LEU A 1120 6.93 -16.26 44.75
CA LEU A 1120 7.73 -15.04 44.60
C LEU A 1120 9.24 -15.31 44.78
N LEU A 1121 9.60 -16.26 45.64
CA LEU A 1121 10.99 -16.71 45.84
C LEU A 1121 11.49 -17.51 44.64
N GLU A 1122 10.67 -18.40 44.09
CA GLU A 1122 10.95 -19.13 42.84
C GLU A 1122 11.08 -18.16 41.66
N ILE A 1123 10.18 -17.18 41.53
CA ILE A 1123 10.25 -16.15 40.47
C ILE A 1123 11.48 -15.25 40.67
N ARG A 1124 11.88 -14.91 41.91
CA ARG A 1124 13.14 -14.20 42.19
C ARG A 1124 14.38 -15.03 41.90
N GLN A 1125 14.32 -16.35 42.03
CA GLN A 1125 15.40 -17.27 41.66
C GLN A 1125 15.47 -17.50 40.14
N ILE A 1126 14.32 -17.44 39.44
CA ILE A 1126 14.23 -17.55 37.99
C ILE A 1126 14.63 -16.26 37.29
N ARG A 1127 14.34 -15.09 37.87
CA ARG A 1127 14.70 -13.77 37.31
C ARG A 1127 16.18 -13.62 36.91
N PRO A 1128 17.19 -13.93 37.74
CA PRO A 1128 18.58 -13.85 37.34
C PRO A 1128 18.95 -14.92 36.29
N LYS A 1129 18.28 -16.07 36.26
CA LYS A 1129 18.43 -17.06 35.18
C LYS A 1129 17.86 -16.53 33.85
N LEU A 1130 16.72 -15.85 33.89
CA LEU A 1130 16.09 -15.23 32.73
C LEU A 1130 16.92 -14.02 32.23
N GLU A 1131 17.45 -13.20 33.13
CA GLU A 1131 18.39 -12.10 32.82
C GLU A 1131 19.71 -12.65 32.26
N SER A 1132 20.21 -13.78 32.76
CA SER A 1132 21.39 -14.46 32.19
C SER A 1132 21.10 -15.05 30.81
N GLN A 1133 19.90 -15.58 30.57
CA GLN A 1133 19.45 -16.03 29.25
C GLN A 1133 19.29 -14.85 28.30
N LEU A 1134 18.78 -13.71 28.77
CA LEU A 1134 18.67 -12.47 28.01
C LEU A 1134 20.07 -11.94 27.64
N GLN A 1135 21.01 -11.93 28.59
CA GLN A 1135 22.42 -11.60 28.35
C GLN A 1135 23.11 -12.61 27.42
N ILE A 1136 22.76 -13.90 27.47
CA ILE A 1136 23.26 -14.90 26.52
C ILE A 1136 22.67 -14.65 25.14
N THR A 1137 21.41 -14.26 25.01
CA THR A 1137 20.80 -13.89 23.72
C THR A 1137 21.32 -12.56 23.18
N GLU A 1138 21.63 -11.60 24.04
CA GLU A 1138 22.30 -10.35 23.67
C GLU A 1138 23.75 -10.63 23.26
N ARG A 1139 24.49 -11.46 24.01
CA ARG A 1139 25.83 -11.93 23.61
C ARG A 1139 25.80 -12.78 22.34
N LEU A 1140 24.76 -13.58 22.10
CA LEU A 1140 24.60 -14.31 20.85
C LEU A 1140 24.29 -13.37 19.69
N ARG A 1141 23.48 -12.31 19.89
CA ARG A 1141 23.30 -11.23 18.91
C ARG A 1141 24.58 -10.45 18.66
N GLU A 1142 25.35 -10.20 19.70
CA GLU A 1142 26.62 -9.48 19.63
C GLU A 1142 27.68 -10.34 18.93
N VAL A 1143 27.72 -11.64 19.19
CA VAL A 1143 28.54 -12.62 18.46
C VAL A 1143 28.04 -12.80 17.02
N GLU A 1144 26.73 -12.83 16.76
CA GLU A 1144 26.18 -12.86 15.40
C GLU A 1144 26.53 -11.58 14.62
N ASN A 1145 26.47 -10.42 15.27
CA ASN A 1145 26.90 -9.14 14.69
C ASN A 1145 28.41 -9.12 14.47
N GLN A 1146 29.23 -9.61 15.41
CA GLN A 1146 30.68 -9.75 15.23
C GLN A 1146 31.04 -10.75 14.12
N ILE A 1147 30.27 -11.84 13.96
CA ILE A 1147 30.42 -12.78 12.83
C ILE A 1147 30.02 -12.11 11.52
N LYS A 1148 29.00 -11.23 11.54
CA LYS A 1148 28.56 -10.46 10.37
C LYS A 1148 29.60 -9.42 9.98
N GLU A 1149 30.16 -8.70 10.94
CA GLU A 1149 31.28 -7.77 10.76
C GLU A 1149 32.56 -8.49 10.31
N LEU A 1150 32.88 -9.67 10.87
CA LEU A 1150 34.00 -10.50 10.41
C LEU A 1150 33.76 -11.02 8.99
N LYS A 1151 32.53 -11.38 8.62
CA LYS A 1151 32.19 -11.73 7.23
C LYS A 1151 32.31 -10.53 6.30
N GLU A 1152 31.85 -9.36 6.72
CA GLU A 1152 32.00 -8.12 5.95
C GLU A 1152 33.48 -7.71 5.82
N MET A 1153 34.29 -7.83 6.88
CA MET A 1153 35.74 -7.66 6.83
C MET A 1153 36.43 -8.74 5.99
N LEU A 1154 35.93 -9.99 5.97
CA LEU A 1154 36.46 -11.04 5.09
C LEU A 1154 36.16 -10.71 3.62
N ILE A 1155 34.95 -10.21 3.33
CA ILE A 1155 34.53 -9.75 2.00
C ILE A 1155 35.36 -8.54 1.55
N VAL A 1156 35.65 -7.60 2.46
CA VAL A 1156 36.51 -6.43 2.20
C VAL A 1156 37.99 -6.85 2.08
N SER A 1157 38.44 -7.86 2.82
CA SER A 1157 39.81 -8.39 2.68
C SER A 1157 39.97 -9.12 1.35
N GLN A 1158 38.96 -9.89 0.91
CA GLN A 1158 38.93 -10.59 -0.37
C GLN A 1158 38.86 -9.60 -1.55
N SER A 1159 38.18 -8.46 -1.40
CA SER A 1159 38.21 -7.39 -2.41
C SER A 1159 39.55 -6.65 -2.42
N SER A 1160 40.19 -6.44 -1.26
CA SER A 1160 41.52 -5.79 -1.19
C SER A 1160 42.68 -6.66 -1.67
N THR A 1161 42.57 -7.99 -1.60
CA THR A 1161 43.56 -8.93 -2.19
C THR A 1161 43.37 -9.12 -3.70
N GLN A 1162 42.33 -8.55 -4.31
CA GLN A 1162 42.18 -8.49 -5.77
C GLN A 1162 42.72 -7.19 -6.39
N GLU A 1163 43.21 -6.25 -5.58
CA GLU A 1163 43.90 -5.02 -6.03
C GLU A 1163 45.41 -4.98 -5.69
N LYS A 1164 46.03 -6.13 -5.42
CA LYS A 1164 47.50 -6.29 -5.45
C LYS A 1164 47.93 -7.40 -6.40
#